data_AF-A0A1F7J6P1-F1
#
_entry.id   AF-A0A1F7J6P1-F1
#
_cell.length_a   1.000
_cell.length_b   1.000
_cell.length_c   1.000
_cell.angle_alpha   90.00
_cell.angle_beta   90.00
_cell.angle_gamma   90.00
#
_symmetry.space_group_name_H-M   'P 1'
#
loop_
_entity.id
_entity.type
_entity.pdbx_description
1 polymer ?
#
loop_
_entity_poly.entity_id
_entity_poly.type
_entity_poly.pdbx_seq_one_letter_code
_entity_poly.pdbx_strand_id
1 'polypeptide(L)'
;MCGIAGFYGFKDDDLIKRISKELAHRGPDGEGYFFDGTTTTLLNRRLAIIDREKGDQPIYNEDQSLVVVFNGEIYNFRQLKIELKKHIFKTNSDTEVIVHAYEEWGENCFDKFNGMFTIALYDKKKKKLILARDHFGIKPLYYSILNSKNLIFSSEIKPLLNSNLIGRKANEKTIYRYLRYRVHDDTDETFFNNIKRLMPGELLIVEKKEIKTKYFSRLEEELLGLREKKFEREDIDTFKNKLTDAIKLRLISEVPVGTSFSGGLDSSTVVSVIHELLKKKDKEAASVGKVQNTFSAVFPNLPNNEEKYVDELIKDKHEIRCHKVYPTPEIFFEEIENFIRTQEEPTISTGPYAQYKVMEEAKKYVTVLLDGQGSDEMMAGYLPYYFVYLKELRKKGKYLAHFKEVLFSLDIILKFIQLKFSGKNSVNVSKVLNHDFIHKFKVEALITTNDDLKKRLVEDIFHNSLPSLLRYEDKNSMKYSLEGRVPFLDFNLLRFIFSLSNEAIIKNGWNKYILRKAVKKLLPRSIVKRRNKIGFTTPEVEWFLRMKNKIYGYFLSESFAKRSYFNQQEVLKSFQEFIEGKNEDTMLFWRLLNLELWLRLFIDKEDTFKEKEKKVSPNIKVGNKQYIRYLIKTDVFEKGDDSATKVSVYVRDWVQELSLKNWFVVVSEKVIAISQGRSYFLWEINPGFFAKSLSRFVKKTPYGIGLGSPWTMQLAIQEVGLSKILLATFLSALTKPIGIKGVFYHVAGREVASIDGPTEYSLYPSNVSAKLGPKNPQEVAKKIDEEIRLKLKNPKGFVGVVIIDANDLGRDVLANTTDFKNKTIEEIFRDNPMGQGREQTPITIVTS
;
A
#
# COMPACT_ATOMS: atom_id res chain seq x y z
N MET A 1 -20.85 -7.18 13.30
CA MET A 1 -19.50 -7.53 12.85
C MET A 1 -18.42 -7.41 13.91
N CYS A 2 -17.75 -8.51 14.23
CA CYS A 2 -16.97 -8.65 15.44
C CYS A 2 -15.46 -8.67 15.17
N GLY A 3 -14.65 -8.64 16.22
CA GLY A 3 -13.26 -9.09 16.19
C GLY A 3 -13.16 -10.42 16.92
N ILE A 4 -12.51 -11.43 16.35
CA ILE A 4 -12.17 -12.67 17.08
C ILE A 4 -10.66 -12.82 17.19
N ALA A 5 -10.22 -13.40 18.30
CA ALA A 5 -8.83 -13.81 18.49
C ALA A 5 -8.76 -14.95 19.51
N GLY A 6 -7.58 -15.55 19.65
CA GLY A 6 -7.39 -16.58 20.66
C GLY A 6 -6.05 -17.28 20.56
N PHE A 7 -5.87 -18.21 21.50
CA PHE A 7 -4.67 -19.02 21.64
C PHE A 7 -5.02 -20.50 21.76
N TYR A 8 -4.09 -21.35 21.31
CA TYR A 8 -4.06 -22.77 21.64
C TYR A 8 -2.66 -23.17 22.09
N GLY A 9 -2.58 -23.97 23.14
CA GLY A 9 -1.34 -24.56 23.67
C GLY A 9 -0.66 -23.75 24.77
N PHE A 10 -1.17 -22.56 25.10
CA PHE A 10 -0.69 -21.73 26.22
C PHE A 10 -1.80 -20.81 26.74
N LYS A 11 -1.55 -20.21 27.91
CA LYS A 11 -2.46 -19.26 28.57
C LYS A 11 -1.70 -17.96 28.86
N ASP A 12 -2.29 -16.83 28.46
CA ASP A 12 -1.80 -15.48 28.74
C ASP A 12 -2.98 -14.49 28.77
N ASP A 13 -3.52 -14.29 29.98
CA ASP A 13 -4.75 -13.50 30.18
C ASP A 13 -4.52 -12.00 29.95
N ASP A 14 -3.30 -11.51 30.18
CA ASP A 14 -2.96 -10.11 29.96
C ASP A 14 -2.76 -9.82 28.48
N LEU A 15 -2.13 -10.75 27.75
CA LEU A 15 -2.00 -10.64 26.31
C LEU A 15 -3.36 -10.65 25.62
N ILE A 16 -4.29 -11.54 25.96
CA ILE A 16 -5.60 -11.55 25.30
C ILE A 16 -6.39 -10.26 25.57
N LYS A 17 -6.27 -9.67 26.76
CA LYS A 17 -6.89 -8.37 27.09
C LYS A 17 -6.26 -7.21 26.28
N ARG A 18 -4.94 -7.24 26.04
CA ARG A 18 -4.30 -6.26 25.14
C ARG A 18 -4.81 -6.43 23.69
N ILE A 19 -4.88 -7.67 23.20
CA ILE A 19 -5.45 -7.98 21.88
C ILE A 19 -6.90 -7.51 21.77
N SER A 20 -7.70 -7.67 22.82
CA SER A 20 -9.08 -7.17 22.89
C SER A 20 -9.16 -5.66 22.64
N LYS A 21 -8.30 -4.88 23.30
CA LYS A 21 -8.23 -3.42 23.11
C LYS A 21 -7.85 -3.04 21.67
N GLU A 22 -6.94 -3.78 21.04
CA GLU A 22 -6.54 -3.54 19.66
C GLU A 22 -7.64 -3.85 18.63
N LEU A 23 -8.60 -4.72 18.97
CA LEU A 23 -9.73 -5.10 18.13
C LEU A 23 -11.02 -4.32 18.46
N ALA A 24 -10.98 -3.38 19.41
CA ALA A 24 -12.16 -2.65 19.88
C ALA A 24 -12.86 -1.85 18.78
N HIS A 25 -12.13 -1.38 17.76
CA HIS A 25 -12.73 -0.67 16.62
C HIS A 25 -13.63 -1.58 15.77
N ARG A 26 -13.39 -2.89 15.74
CA ARG A 26 -14.26 -3.83 15.01
C ARG A 26 -15.57 -4.06 15.76
N GLY A 27 -15.47 -4.25 17.07
CA GLY A 27 -16.60 -4.53 17.95
C GLY A 27 -16.61 -3.62 19.18
N PRO A 28 -17.20 -2.41 19.08
CA PRO A 28 -17.21 -1.44 20.17
C PRO A 28 -18.27 -1.72 21.24
N ASP A 29 -19.29 -2.54 20.94
CA ASP A 29 -20.49 -2.69 21.79
C ASP A 29 -20.30 -3.66 22.96
N GLY A 30 -19.34 -4.59 22.87
CA GLY A 30 -19.08 -5.55 23.93
C GLY A 30 -17.79 -6.33 23.75
N GLU A 31 -17.40 -7.05 24.80
CA GLU A 31 -16.32 -8.03 24.76
C GLU A 31 -16.67 -9.26 25.59
N GLY A 32 -16.16 -10.42 25.15
CA GLY A 32 -16.35 -11.68 25.86
C GLY A 32 -15.17 -12.61 25.66
N TYR A 33 -14.91 -13.41 26.70
CA TYR A 33 -13.76 -14.28 26.78
C TYR A 33 -14.21 -15.69 27.17
N PHE A 34 -13.57 -16.70 26.57
CA PHE A 34 -13.61 -18.06 27.04
C PHE A 34 -12.20 -18.49 27.41
N PHE A 35 -12.05 -19.06 28.61
CA PHE A 35 -10.83 -19.66 29.10
C PHE A 35 -11.11 -21.11 29.46
N ASP A 36 -10.45 -22.07 28.81
CA ASP A 36 -10.52 -23.50 29.19
C ASP A 36 -9.69 -23.81 30.45
N GLY A 37 -9.04 -22.80 31.03
CA GLY A 37 -8.19 -22.91 32.22
C GLY A 37 -6.80 -23.52 31.97
N THR A 38 -6.59 -24.19 30.83
CA THR A 38 -5.32 -24.88 30.53
C THR A 38 -4.68 -24.44 29.22
N THR A 39 -5.33 -24.70 28.07
CA THR A 39 -4.65 -24.59 26.77
C THR A 39 -5.32 -23.66 25.77
N THR A 40 -6.61 -23.36 25.92
CA THR A 40 -7.37 -22.63 24.90
C THR A 40 -7.98 -21.36 25.48
N THR A 41 -7.83 -20.26 24.74
CA THR A 41 -8.50 -18.98 25.00
C THR A 41 -9.18 -18.51 23.74
N LEU A 42 -10.44 -18.07 23.84
CA LEU A 42 -11.17 -17.42 22.75
C LEU A 42 -11.62 -16.03 23.20
N LEU A 43 -11.57 -15.07 22.29
CA LEU A 43 -11.99 -13.69 22.48
C LEU A 43 -12.97 -13.30 21.38
N ASN A 44 -14.02 -12.59 21.77
CA ASN A 44 -14.91 -11.85 20.88
C ASN A 44 -14.95 -10.37 21.28
N ARG A 45 -14.85 -9.47 20.30
CA ARG A 45 -15.24 -8.05 20.37
C ARG A 45 -16.51 -7.89 19.56
N ARG A 46 -17.61 -7.47 20.17
CA ARG A 46 -18.95 -7.50 19.58
C ARG A 46 -19.34 -6.16 18.94
N LEU A 47 -19.86 -6.21 17.71
CA LEU A 47 -20.73 -5.16 17.14
C LEU A 47 -22.11 -5.78 17.01
N ALA A 48 -23.06 -5.31 17.80
CA ALA A 48 -24.35 -5.95 18.01
C ALA A 48 -25.35 -5.55 16.91
N ILE A 49 -25.64 -6.47 15.98
CA ILE A 49 -26.50 -6.26 14.80
C ILE A 49 -27.79 -7.10 14.87
N ILE A 50 -27.68 -8.38 15.22
CA ILE A 50 -28.81 -9.30 15.41
C ILE A 50 -28.81 -9.77 16.86
N ASP A 51 -30.00 -9.82 17.47
CA ASP A 51 -30.22 -10.19 18.86
C ASP A 51 -29.33 -9.40 19.83
N ARG A 52 -29.51 -8.07 19.81
CA ARG A 52 -28.64 -7.16 20.57
C ARG A 52 -28.63 -7.45 22.07
N GLU A 53 -29.73 -7.97 22.60
CA GLU A 53 -29.90 -8.27 24.03
C GLU A 53 -29.28 -9.61 24.46
N LYS A 54 -29.39 -10.67 23.67
CA LYS A 54 -29.00 -12.04 24.09
C LYS A 54 -27.89 -12.68 23.26
N GLY A 55 -27.50 -12.06 22.15
CA GLY A 55 -26.47 -12.56 21.24
C GLY A 55 -25.03 -12.28 21.69
N ASP A 56 -24.79 -12.06 22.99
CA ASP A 56 -23.43 -11.92 23.51
C ASP A 56 -22.64 -13.21 23.33
N GLN A 57 -21.37 -13.06 22.99
CA GLN A 57 -20.46 -14.17 22.72
C GLN A 57 -19.36 -14.20 23.78
N PRO A 58 -18.84 -15.38 24.18
CA PRO A 58 -19.01 -16.69 23.54
C PRO A 58 -20.39 -17.34 23.74
N ILE A 59 -20.87 -18.07 22.72
CA ILE A 59 -22.14 -18.84 22.78
C ILE A 59 -21.84 -20.33 22.97
N TYR A 60 -22.72 -21.02 23.70
CA TYR A 60 -22.59 -22.42 24.07
C TYR A 60 -23.78 -23.24 23.58
N ASN A 61 -23.59 -24.54 23.35
CA ASN A 61 -24.72 -25.48 23.23
C ASN A 61 -25.37 -25.75 24.61
N GLU A 62 -26.42 -26.58 24.67
CA GLU A 62 -27.24 -26.79 25.86
C GLU A 62 -26.43 -27.28 27.07
N ASP A 63 -25.53 -28.23 26.84
CA ASP A 63 -24.69 -28.85 27.87
C ASP A 63 -23.34 -28.13 28.09
N GLN A 64 -23.11 -27.01 27.39
CA GLN A 64 -21.88 -26.22 27.43
C GLN A 64 -20.60 -27.01 27.12
N SER A 65 -20.71 -28.09 26.34
CA SER A 65 -19.56 -28.85 25.85
C SER A 65 -18.94 -28.24 24.59
N LEU A 66 -19.71 -27.43 23.86
CA LEU A 66 -19.27 -26.65 22.72
C LEU A 66 -19.31 -25.15 23.06
N VAL A 67 -18.31 -24.41 22.60
CA VAL A 67 -18.26 -22.95 22.71
C VAL A 67 -17.82 -22.34 21.38
N VAL A 68 -18.43 -21.23 20.98
CA VAL A 68 -18.10 -20.52 19.75
C VAL A 68 -17.91 -19.04 19.97
N VAL A 69 -16.90 -18.48 19.29
CA VAL A 69 -16.82 -17.04 18.97
C VAL A 69 -16.83 -16.86 17.45
N PHE A 70 -17.44 -15.78 17.00
CA PHE A 70 -17.87 -15.58 15.64
C PHE A 70 -17.73 -14.12 15.21
N ASN A 71 -17.15 -13.91 14.04
CA ASN A 71 -17.20 -12.64 13.33
C ASN A 71 -17.79 -12.88 11.94
N GLY A 72 -19.04 -12.46 11.74
CA GLY A 72 -19.74 -12.66 10.49
C GLY A 72 -21.25 -12.52 10.62
N GLU A 73 -21.94 -13.08 9.63
CA GLU A 73 -23.38 -13.29 9.57
C GLU A 73 -23.68 -14.60 8.82
N ILE A 74 -24.56 -15.45 9.37
CA ILE A 74 -25.12 -16.63 8.68
C ILE A 74 -26.53 -16.27 8.19
N TYR A 75 -26.65 -15.84 6.95
CA TYR A 75 -27.90 -15.32 6.40
C TYR A 75 -29.04 -16.35 6.36
N ASN A 76 -28.74 -17.64 6.18
CA ASN A 76 -29.74 -18.72 6.20
C ASN A 76 -30.04 -19.28 7.60
N PHE A 77 -29.64 -18.61 8.68
CA PHE A 77 -29.82 -19.10 10.06
C PHE A 77 -31.27 -19.47 10.39
N ARG A 78 -32.26 -18.71 9.90
CA ARG A 78 -33.69 -19.00 10.14
C ARG A 78 -34.10 -20.35 9.54
N GLN A 79 -33.58 -20.70 8.36
CA GLN A 79 -33.81 -22.00 7.74
C GLN A 79 -33.10 -23.11 8.52
N LEU A 80 -31.84 -22.88 8.91
CA LEU A 80 -31.07 -23.86 9.66
C LEU A 80 -31.67 -24.15 11.05
N LYS A 81 -32.25 -23.15 11.73
CA LYS A 81 -33.01 -23.36 12.98
C LYS A 81 -34.17 -24.35 12.80
N ILE A 82 -34.85 -24.33 11.64
CA ILE A 82 -35.93 -25.28 11.33
C ILE A 82 -35.37 -26.70 11.15
N GLU A 83 -34.22 -26.83 10.49
CA GLU A 83 -33.54 -28.13 10.31
C GLU A 83 -33.01 -28.68 11.65
N LEU A 84 -32.63 -27.81 12.59
CA LEU A 84 -32.07 -28.12 13.91
C LEU A 84 -33.12 -28.16 15.03
N LYS A 85 -34.37 -28.51 14.71
CA LYS A 85 -35.50 -28.53 15.66
C LYS A 85 -35.34 -29.42 16.91
N LYS A 86 -34.31 -30.28 16.95
CA LYS A 86 -33.98 -31.11 18.12
C LYS A 86 -33.27 -30.31 19.24
N HIS A 87 -32.72 -29.16 18.90
CA HIS A 87 -31.97 -28.30 19.80
C HIS A 87 -32.85 -27.20 20.40
N ILE A 88 -32.53 -26.78 21.62
CA ILE A 88 -33.21 -25.71 22.33
C ILE A 88 -32.36 -24.44 22.21
N PHE A 89 -32.82 -23.52 21.37
CA PHE A 89 -32.16 -22.23 21.17
C PHE A 89 -32.45 -21.27 22.34
N LYS A 90 -31.40 -20.68 22.91
CA LYS A 90 -31.47 -19.66 23.97
C LYS A 90 -31.44 -18.22 23.43
N THR A 91 -31.00 -18.06 22.19
CA THR A 91 -30.80 -16.79 21.50
C THR A 91 -31.56 -16.76 20.17
N ASN A 92 -31.90 -15.55 19.73
CA ASN A 92 -32.38 -15.29 18.37
C ASN A 92 -31.23 -15.02 17.40
N SER A 93 -30.00 -14.89 17.90
CA SER A 93 -28.79 -14.74 17.10
C SER A 93 -28.61 -15.88 16.09
N ASP A 94 -27.99 -15.53 14.97
CA ASP A 94 -27.48 -16.44 13.95
C ASP A 94 -26.29 -17.28 14.49
N THR A 95 -25.53 -16.75 15.43
CA THR A 95 -24.32 -17.37 15.99
C THR A 95 -24.61 -18.71 16.67
N GLU A 96 -25.73 -18.85 17.38
CA GLU A 96 -26.08 -20.09 18.08
C GLU A 96 -26.35 -21.26 17.14
N VAL A 97 -26.72 -21.00 15.89
CA VAL A 97 -26.87 -22.07 14.88
C VAL A 97 -25.56 -22.84 14.70
N ILE A 98 -24.41 -22.20 14.91
CA ILE A 98 -23.09 -22.82 14.68
C ILE A 98 -22.85 -23.99 15.63
N VAL A 99 -23.10 -23.81 16.94
CA VAL A 99 -22.84 -24.86 17.93
C VAL A 99 -23.75 -26.06 17.72
N HIS A 100 -25.04 -25.82 17.46
CA HIS A 100 -26.03 -26.88 17.22
C HIS A 100 -25.81 -27.58 15.87
N ALA A 101 -25.45 -26.84 14.82
CA ALA A 101 -25.14 -27.42 13.52
C ALA A 101 -23.87 -28.29 13.58
N TYR A 102 -22.86 -27.87 14.33
CA TYR A 102 -21.66 -28.68 14.54
C TYR A 102 -21.95 -29.92 15.39
N GLU A 103 -22.85 -29.83 16.38
CA GLU A 103 -23.29 -30.98 17.17
C GLU A 103 -23.99 -32.04 16.30
N GLU A 104 -24.93 -31.63 15.42
CA GLU A 104 -25.70 -32.57 14.58
C GLU A 104 -24.91 -33.07 13.35
N TRP A 105 -24.11 -32.21 12.70
CA TRP A 105 -23.48 -32.51 11.40
C TRP A 105 -21.95 -32.53 11.42
N GLY A 106 -21.32 -32.24 12.55
CA GLY A 106 -19.87 -32.11 12.65
C GLY A 106 -19.33 -31.04 11.70
N GLU A 107 -18.17 -31.30 11.12
CA GLU A 107 -17.49 -30.36 10.22
C GLU A 107 -18.23 -30.14 8.88
N ASN A 108 -19.21 -30.98 8.53
CA ASN A 108 -19.99 -30.79 7.31
C ASN A 108 -21.00 -29.62 7.43
N CYS A 109 -21.21 -29.09 8.65
CA CYS A 109 -22.08 -27.94 8.84
C CYS A 109 -21.58 -26.68 8.12
N PHE A 110 -20.26 -26.49 8.02
CA PHE A 110 -19.68 -25.26 7.48
C PHE A 110 -20.07 -25.03 6.01
N ASP A 111 -20.23 -26.09 5.21
CA ASP A 111 -20.63 -25.96 3.80
C ASP A 111 -22.12 -25.59 3.63
N LYS A 112 -22.94 -25.76 4.67
CA LYS A 112 -24.37 -25.39 4.68
C LYS A 112 -24.61 -23.92 5.02
N PHE A 113 -23.62 -23.21 5.56
CA PHE A 113 -23.78 -21.82 5.97
C PHE A 113 -23.71 -20.89 4.76
N ASN A 114 -24.83 -20.24 4.43
CA ASN A 114 -24.85 -19.11 3.49
C ASN A 114 -24.55 -17.84 4.28
N GLY A 115 -23.32 -17.35 4.21
CA GLY A 115 -22.88 -16.27 5.07
C GLY A 115 -21.51 -15.72 4.71
N MET A 116 -21.11 -14.72 5.47
CA MET A 116 -19.74 -14.23 5.53
C MET A 116 -19.27 -14.45 6.97
N PHE A 117 -18.16 -15.14 7.19
CA PHE A 117 -17.82 -15.54 8.55
C PHE A 117 -16.37 -15.95 8.75
N THR A 118 -15.94 -15.71 9.97
CA THR A 118 -14.83 -16.40 10.61
C THR A 118 -15.32 -16.95 11.94
N ILE A 119 -15.08 -18.23 12.17
CA ILE A 119 -15.57 -18.96 13.34
C ILE A 119 -14.36 -19.50 14.09
N ALA A 120 -14.37 -19.38 15.41
CA ALA A 120 -13.52 -20.18 16.28
C ALA A 120 -14.44 -20.98 17.24
N LEU A 121 -14.49 -22.29 17.01
CA LEU A 121 -15.28 -23.24 17.80
C LEU A 121 -14.35 -24.15 18.59
N TYR A 122 -14.63 -24.32 19.87
CA TYR A 122 -13.91 -25.24 20.73
C TYR A 122 -14.84 -26.33 21.27
N ASP A 123 -14.50 -27.58 20.97
CA ASP A 123 -15.14 -28.78 21.50
C ASP A 123 -14.35 -29.25 22.73
N LYS A 124 -14.93 -29.03 23.91
CA LYS A 124 -14.30 -29.33 25.21
C LYS A 124 -14.15 -30.82 25.43
N LYS A 125 -15.09 -31.64 24.95
CA LYS A 125 -15.05 -33.11 25.08
C LYS A 125 -13.89 -33.69 24.30
N LYS A 126 -13.66 -33.19 23.07
CA LYS A 126 -12.56 -33.64 22.19
C LYS A 126 -11.26 -32.86 22.38
N LYS A 127 -11.28 -31.77 23.16
CA LYS A 127 -10.18 -30.78 23.29
C LYS A 127 -9.70 -30.29 21.92
N LYS A 128 -10.67 -29.95 21.06
CA LYS A 128 -10.47 -29.66 19.64
C LYS A 128 -10.87 -28.23 19.33
N LEU A 129 -9.93 -27.45 18.79
CA LEU A 129 -10.19 -26.10 18.27
C LEU A 129 -10.37 -26.18 16.76
N ILE A 130 -11.42 -25.55 16.25
CA ILE A 130 -11.69 -25.42 14.82
C ILE A 130 -11.81 -23.94 14.50
N LEU A 131 -10.96 -23.48 13.59
CA LEU A 131 -11.10 -22.19 12.94
C LEU A 131 -11.68 -22.41 11.55
N ALA A 132 -12.68 -21.65 11.15
CA ALA A 132 -13.28 -21.72 9.82
C ALA A 132 -13.37 -20.33 9.19
N ARG A 133 -13.18 -20.25 7.87
CA ARG A 133 -13.38 -19.04 7.07
C ARG A 133 -14.39 -19.30 5.96
N ASP A 134 -15.29 -18.36 5.71
CA ASP A 134 -16.38 -18.51 4.73
C ASP A 134 -15.90 -18.85 3.31
N HIS A 135 -16.84 -19.34 2.49
CA HIS A 135 -16.61 -19.84 1.13
C HIS A 135 -15.80 -18.90 0.23
N PHE A 136 -15.92 -17.57 0.42
CA PHE A 136 -15.27 -16.56 -0.41
C PHE A 136 -14.13 -15.83 0.29
N GLY A 137 -13.94 -16.06 1.59
CA GLY A 137 -12.98 -15.34 2.42
C GLY A 137 -13.38 -13.88 2.69
N ILE A 138 -14.68 -13.56 2.72
CA ILE A 138 -15.19 -12.20 2.98
C ILE A 138 -14.71 -11.67 4.32
N LYS A 139 -14.71 -12.52 5.36
CA LYS A 139 -14.18 -12.16 6.68
C LYS A 139 -12.74 -12.63 6.82
N PRO A 140 -11.81 -11.77 7.27
CA PRO A 140 -10.40 -12.16 7.41
C PRO A 140 -10.14 -12.93 8.71
N LEU A 141 -9.26 -13.93 8.63
CA LEU A 141 -8.69 -14.63 9.78
C LEU A 141 -7.22 -14.94 9.51
N TYR A 142 -6.37 -14.50 10.42
CA TYR A 142 -4.93 -14.67 10.37
C TYR A 142 -4.47 -15.52 11.56
N TYR A 143 -3.39 -16.27 11.36
CA TYR A 143 -2.81 -17.12 12.40
C TYR A 143 -1.30 -17.25 12.28
N SER A 144 -0.66 -17.64 13.37
CA SER A 144 0.75 -17.99 13.42
C SER A 144 0.99 -19.23 14.27
N ILE A 145 1.93 -20.07 13.84
CA ILE A 145 2.38 -21.26 14.55
C ILE A 145 3.73 -20.93 15.16
N LEU A 146 3.81 -20.90 16.50
CA LEU A 146 5.01 -20.40 17.21
C LEU A 146 6.11 -21.46 17.32
N ASN A 147 5.83 -22.56 18.03
CA ASN A 147 6.81 -23.62 18.34
C ASN A 147 6.31 -25.01 17.89
N SER A 148 5.74 -25.09 16.69
CA SER A 148 5.13 -26.30 16.07
C SER A 148 3.88 -26.88 16.77
N LYS A 149 3.53 -26.42 17.98
CA LYS A 149 2.40 -26.94 18.79
C LYS A 149 1.44 -25.87 19.30
N ASN A 150 1.87 -24.60 19.27
CA ASN A 150 1.10 -23.47 19.79
C ASN A 150 0.60 -22.61 18.63
N LEU A 151 -0.64 -22.16 18.75
CA LEU A 151 -1.32 -21.33 17.76
C LEU A 151 -1.75 -20.02 18.41
N ILE A 152 -1.58 -18.92 17.69
CA ILE A 152 -2.25 -17.64 17.94
C ILE A 152 -3.01 -17.25 16.68
N PHE A 153 -4.23 -16.74 16.82
CA PHE A 153 -5.05 -16.30 15.70
C PHE A 153 -5.79 -15.00 16.02
N SER A 154 -6.13 -14.23 14.99
CA SER A 154 -6.87 -12.98 15.11
C SER A 154 -7.50 -12.58 13.77
N SER A 155 -8.61 -11.82 13.82
CA SER A 155 -9.19 -11.19 12.63
C SER A 155 -8.29 -10.12 11.97
N GLU A 156 -7.28 -9.62 12.70
CA GLU A 156 -6.31 -8.64 12.21
C GLU A 156 -4.86 -9.11 12.45
N ILE A 157 -3.92 -8.58 11.67
CA ILE A 157 -2.50 -8.92 11.76
C ILE A 157 -1.83 -8.14 12.89
N LYS A 158 -2.19 -6.87 13.12
CA LYS A 158 -1.60 -6.00 14.15
C LYS A 158 -1.57 -6.67 15.54
N PRO A 159 -2.66 -7.29 16.04
CA PRO A 159 -2.60 -7.95 17.35
C PRO A 159 -1.63 -9.13 17.40
N LEU A 160 -1.42 -9.83 16.28
CA LEU A 160 -0.41 -10.89 16.16
C LEU A 160 1.00 -10.31 16.25
N LEU A 161 1.27 -9.22 15.52
CA LEU A 161 2.58 -8.55 15.54
C LEU A 161 2.89 -7.90 16.89
N ASN A 162 1.90 -7.29 17.53
CA ASN A 162 2.03 -6.61 18.82
C ASN A 162 2.04 -7.58 20.01
N SER A 163 1.81 -8.88 19.77
CA SER A 163 1.94 -9.91 20.80
C SER A 163 3.37 -10.11 21.29
N ASN A 164 4.37 -9.66 20.52
CA ASN A 164 5.80 -9.94 20.70
C ASN A 164 6.17 -11.43 20.66
N LEU A 165 5.25 -12.31 20.25
CA LEU A 165 5.51 -13.73 20.04
C LEU A 165 6.04 -14.03 18.63
N ILE A 166 5.91 -13.07 17.70
CA ILE A 166 6.23 -13.21 16.28
C ILE A 166 7.18 -12.08 15.88
N GLY A 167 8.30 -12.42 15.24
CA GLY A 167 9.26 -11.44 14.73
C GLY A 167 8.71 -10.63 13.55
N ARG A 168 9.07 -9.34 13.49
CA ARG A 168 8.70 -8.43 12.39
C ARG A 168 9.65 -8.61 11.21
N LYS A 169 9.28 -9.47 10.25
CA LYS A 169 10.07 -9.69 9.03
C LYS A 169 9.16 -9.72 7.81
N ALA A 170 9.53 -8.99 6.76
CA ALA A 170 8.78 -8.97 5.52
C ALA A 170 8.91 -10.30 4.74
N ASN A 171 7.81 -10.74 4.12
CA ASN A 171 7.81 -11.84 3.17
C ASN A 171 8.18 -11.32 1.76
N GLU A 172 9.42 -11.57 1.37
CA GLU A 172 9.96 -11.10 0.10
C GLU A 172 9.31 -11.74 -1.12
N LYS A 173 8.81 -12.98 -1.01
CA LYS A 173 8.10 -13.65 -2.11
C LYS A 173 6.77 -12.95 -2.39
N THR A 174 5.99 -12.69 -1.34
CA THR A 174 4.74 -11.91 -1.45
C THR A 174 5.00 -10.50 -1.99
N ILE A 175 6.06 -9.83 -1.52
CA ILE A 175 6.48 -8.53 -2.05
C ILE A 175 6.81 -8.61 -3.55
N TYR A 176 7.57 -9.63 -3.97
CA TYR A 176 7.90 -9.81 -5.39
C TYR A 176 6.65 -10.00 -6.23
N ARG A 177 5.72 -10.87 -5.82
CA ARG A 177 4.45 -11.11 -6.52
C ARG A 177 3.61 -9.84 -6.59
N TYR A 178 3.52 -9.09 -5.49
CA TYR A 178 2.82 -7.81 -5.44
C TYR A 178 3.41 -6.78 -6.41
N LEU A 179 4.72 -6.60 -6.42
CA LEU A 179 5.41 -5.64 -7.29
C LEU A 179 5.43 -6.07 -8.76
N ARG A 180 5.60 -7.36 -9.04
CA ARG A 180 5.73 -7.89 -10.40
C ARG A 180 4.39 -8.15 -11.06
N TYR A 181 3.49 -8.84 -10.37
CA TYR A 181 2.27 -9.41 -10.95
C TYR A 181 0.98 -8.66 -10.56
N ARG A 182 1.06 -7.70 -9.62
CA ARG A 182 -0.13 -7.02 -9.06
C ARG A 182 -1.07 -8.00 -8.37
N VAL A 183 -0.54 -9.07 -7.81
CA VAL A 183 -1.31 -10.08 -7.08
C VAL A 183 -0.80 -10.16 -5.65
N HIS A 184 -1.74 -10.24 -4.73
CA HIS A 184 -1.57 -10.47 -3.31
C HIS A 184 -2.89 -11.02 -2.78
N ASP A 185 -2.86 -11.73 -1.66
CA ASP A 185 -4.00 -12.46 -1.08
C ASP A 185 -4.44 -13.72 -1.86
N ASP A 186 -3.60 -14.19 -2.80
CA ASP A 186 -3.82 -15.39 -3.62
C ASP A 186 -3.35 -16.70 -2.98
N THR A 187 -2.63 -16.62 -1.87
CA THR A 187 -2.12 -17.77 -1.12
C THR A 187 -2.36 -17.59 0.39
N ASP A 188 -1.96 -18.57 1.20
CA ASP A 188 -1.99 -18.46 2.65
C ASP A 188 -0.91 -17.50 3.21
N GLU A 189 0.05 -17.04 2.40
CA GLU A 189 1.19 -16.22 2.82
C GLU A 189 0.86 -14.72 2.90
N THR A 190 1.09 -14.09 4.05
CA THR A 190 0.97 -12.61 4.19
C THR A 190 2.24 -11.87 3.75
N PHE A 191 2.19 -10.53 3.76
CA PHE A 191 3.39 -9.69 3.66
C PHE A 191 4.33 -9.83 4.86
N PHE A 192 3.90 -10.50 5.94
CA PHE A 192 4.73 -10.82 7.09
C PHE A 192 5.14 -12.29 7.06
N ASN A 193 6.42 -12.57 7.33
CA ASN A 193 6.85 -13.94 7.58
C ASN A 193 6.16 -14.48 8.83
N ASN A 194 5.89 -15.78 8.83
CA ASN A 194 5.27 -16.54 9.94
C ASN A 194 3.84 -16.12 10.30
N ILE A 195 3.21 -15.19 9.57
CA ILE A 195 1.77 -14.92 9.67
C ILE A 195 1.12 -15.43 8.40
N LYS A 196 0.16 -16.33 8.59
CA LYS A 196 -0.64 -16.92 7.53
C LYS A 196 -2.07 -16.42 7.60
N ARG A 197 -2.75 -16.41 6.46
CA ARG A 197 -4.21 -16.24 6.38
C ARG A 197 -4.85 -17.61 6.19
N LEU A 198 -5.99 -17.85 6.84
CA LEU A 198 -6.81 -19.03 6.56
C LEU A 198 -7.45 -18.85 5.18
N MET A 199 -7.41 -19.83 4.28
CA MET A 199 -7.93 -19.66 2.92
C MET A 199 -9.47 -19.66 2.88
N PRO A 200 -10.10 -19.09 1.84
CA PRO A 200 -11.53 -19.21 1.61
C PRO A 200 -12.01 -20.67 1.67
N GLY A 201 -13.10 -20.94 2.39
CA GLY A 201 -13.65 -22.29 2.49
C GLY A 201 -12.77 -23.30 3.23
N GLU A 202 -11.78 -22.85 4.00
CA GLU A 202 -10.82 -23.69 4.72
C GLU A 202 -11.14 -23.77 6.22
N LEU A 203 -10.86 -24.95 6.80
CA LEU A 203 -10.79 -25.20 8.24
C LEU A 203 -9.32 -25.32 8.66
N LEU A 204 -8.98 -24.73 9.81
CA LEU A 204 -7.79 -25.07 10.58
C LEU A 204 -8.23 -25.78 11.85
N ILE A 205 -7.76 -27.01 12.02
CA ILE A 205 -8.13 -27.90 13.10
C ILE A 205 -6.92 -28.13 13.98
N VAL A 206 -7.09 -27.91 15.28
CA VAL A 206 -6.08 -28.23 16.30
C VAL A 206 -6.63 -29.28 17.25
N GLU A 207 -6.01 -30.45 17.25
CA GLU A 207 -6.41 -31.58 18.09
C GLU A 207 -5.15 -32.35 18.52
N LYS A 208 -5.03 -32.71 19.80
CA LYS A 208 -3.86 -33.46 20.34
C LYS A 208 -2.49 -32.84 20.00
N LYS A 209 -2.41 -31.50 19.90
CA LYS A 209 -1.23 -30.72 19.49
C LYS A 209 -0.81 -30.91 18.03
N GLU A 210 -1.66 -31.51 17.19
CA GLU A 210 -1.50 -31.50 15.74
C GLU A 210 -2.33 -30.35 15.15
N ILE A 211 -1.74 -29.60 14.22
CA ILE A 211 -2.40 -28.54 13.47
C ILE A 211 -2.54 -29.03 12.02
N LYS A 212 -3.77 -29.08 11.51
CA LYS A 212 -4.07 -29.50 10.15
C LYS A 212 -5.00 -28.50 9.50
N THR A 213 -4.84 -28.27 8.20
CA THR A 213 -5.83 -27.53 7.42
C THR A 213 -6.52 -28.44 6.41
N LYS A 214 -7.77 -28.12 6.08
CA LYS A 214 -8.53 -28.79 5.01
C LYS A 214 -9.64 -27.90 4.50
N TYR A 215 -9.97 -28.01 3.22
CA TYR A 215 -11.13 -27.35 2.64
C TYR A 215 -12.42 -28.06 3.07
N PHE A 216 -13.40 -27.30 3.54
CA PHE A 216 -14.78 -27.78 3.72
C PHE A 216 -15.65 -27.39 2.52
N SER A 217 -15.33 -26.27 1.88
CA SER A 217 -16.10 -25.79 0.74
C SER A 217 -15.72 -26.55 -0.52
N ARG A 218 -16.73 -26.97 -1.28
CA ARG A 218 -16.56 -27.53 -2.63
C ARG A 218 -17.00 -26.55 -3.71
N LEU A 219 -17.28 -25.30 -3.36
CA LEU A 219 -17.94 -24.35 -4.25
C LEU A 219 -17.12 -24.10 -5.53
N GLU A 220 -15.80 -23.99 -5.41
CA GLU A 220 -14.91 -23.82 -6.58
C GLU A 220 -15.03 -24.98 -7.58
N GLU A 221 -14.90 -26.22 -7.09
CA GLU A 221 -15.03 -27.43 -7.90
C GLU A 221 -16.45 -27.59 -8.48
N GLU A 222 -17.47 -27.31 -7.66
CA GLU A 222 -18.87 -27.35 -8.06
C GLU A 222 -19.13 -26.41 -9.24
N LEU A 223 -18.68 -25.14 -9.16
CA LEU A 223 -18.90 -24.14 -10.22
C LEU A 223 -18.27 -24.54 -11.56
N LEU A 224 -17.09 -25.18 -11.53
CA LEU A 224 -16.42 -25.69 -12.73
C LEU A 224 -17.08 -26.98 -13.26
N GLY A 225 -17.70 -27.77 -12.39
CA GLY A 225 -18.38 -29.03 -12.72
C GLY A 225 -19.85 -28.88 -13.10
N LEU A 226 -20.44 -27.69 -13.00
CA LEU A 226 -21.86 -27.47 -13.33
C LEU A 226 -22.15 -27.76 -14.81
N ARG A 227 -23.18 -28.58 -15.07
CA ARG A 227 -23.67 -28.82 -16.43
C ARG A 227 -24.26 -27.55 -17.02
N GLU A 228 -23.71 -27.12 -18.15
CA GLU A 228 -24.15 -25.92 -18.85
C GLU A 228 -25.55 -26.12 -19.49
N LYS A 229 -26.51 -25.27 -19.10
CA LYS A 229 -27.81 -25.08 -19.74
C LYS A 229 -27.73 -23.90 -20.71
N LYS A 230 -28.39 -24.00 -21.86
CA LYS A 230 -28.57 -22.87 -22.78
C LYS A 230 -29.32 -21.72 -22.11
N PHE A 231 -28.80 -20.50 -22.26
CA PHE A 231 -29.43 -19.29 -21.76
C PHE A 231 -30.71 -18.90 -22.53
N GLU A 232 -31.81 -18.70 -21.79
CA GLU A 232 -33.15 -18.37 -22.25
C GLU A 232 -33.67 -17.07 -21.63
N ARG A 233 -34.82 -16.55 -22.14
CA ARG A 233 -35.37 -15.28 -21.64
C ARG A 233 -35.89 -15.39 -20.20
N GLU A 234 -36.46 -16.54 -19.84
CA GLU A 234 -37.01 -16.82 -18.50
C GLU A 234 -35.92 -16.84 -17.41
N ASP A 235 -34.67 -17.15 -17.80
CA ASP A 235 -33.53 -17.12 -16.90
C ASP A 235 -33.25 -15.68 -16.39
N ILE A 236 -33.68 -14.64 -17.11
CA ILE A 236 -33.54 -13.24 -16.68
C ILE A 236 -34.41 -12.96 -15.45
N ASP A 237 -35.65 -13.46 -15.44
CA ASP A 237 -36.56 -13.30 -14.30
C ASP A 237 -36.11 -14.16 -13.12
N THR A 238 -35.61 -15.37 -13.40
CA THR A 238 -35.01 -16.24 -12.37
C THR A 238 -33.78 -15.60 -11.73
N PHE A 239 -32.89 -15.00 -12.52
CA PHE A 239 -31.76 -14.23 -12.02
C PHE A 239 -32.21 -13.07 -11.15
N LYS A 240 -33.19 -12.30 -11.62
CA LYS A 240 -33.73 -11.16 -10.88
C LYS A 240 -34.28 -11.57 -9.51
N ASN A 241 -35.02 -12.68 -9.45
CA ASN A 241 -35.55 -13.21 -8.20
C ASN A 241 -34.42 -13.63 -7.26
N LYS A 242 -33.45 -14.42 -7.73
CA LYS A 242 -32.29 -14.85 -6.92
C LYS A 242 -31.44 -13.69 -6.42
N LEU A 243 -31.22 -12.66 -7.24
CA LEU A 243 -30.52 -11.44 -6.82
C LEU A 243 -31.33 -10.68 -5.76
N THR A 244 -32.65 -10.61 -5.93
CA THR A 244 -33.53 -9.97 -4.93
C THR A 244 -33.49 -10.73 -3.61
N ASP A 245 -33.51 -12.06 -3.64
CA ASP A 245 -33.40 -12.91 -2.45
C ASP A 245 -32.04 -12.74 -1.77
N ALA A 246 -30.95 -12.71 -2.54
CA ALA A 246 -29.60 -12.47 -2.03
C ALA A 246 -29.47 -11.10 -1.33
N ILE A 247 -30.15 -10.07 -1.85
CA ILE A 247 -30.23 -8.75 -1.22
C ILE A 247 -31.08 -8.80 0.05
N LYS A 248 -32.28 -9.41 0.01
CA LYS A 248 -33.17 -9.55 1.19
C LYS A 248 -32.48 -10.21 2.36
N LEU A 249 -31.77 -11.31 2.12
CA LEU A 249 -31.00 -12.03 3.13
C LEU A 249 -29.98 -11.13 3.84
N ARG A 250 -29.41 -10.14 3.13
CA ARG A 250 -28.44 -9.18 3.65
C ARG A 250 -29.07 -7.92 4.23
N LEU A 251 -30.38 -7.73 4.12
CA LEU A 251 -31.09 -6.63 4.79
C LEU A 251 -31.55 -7.00 6.22
N ILE A 252 -31.52 -8.29 6.58
CA ILE A 252 -31.87 -8.76 7.93
C ILE A 252 -30.93 -8.11 8.96
N SER A 253 -31.46 -7.21 9.79
CA SER A 253 -30.70 -6.42 10.75
C SER A 253 -31.63 -5.76 11.78
N GLU A 254 -31.22 -5.62 13.04
CA GLU A 254 -31.91 -4.82 14.07
C GLU A 254 -31.35 -3.39 14.17
N VAL A 255 -30.32 -3.08 13.39
CA VAL A 255 -29.69 -1.75 13.30
C VAL A 255 -29.84 -1.16 11.89
N PRO A 256 -29.71 0.16 11.72
CA PRO A 256 -29.90 0.81 10.43
C PRO A 256 -28.96 0.30 9.34
N VAL A 257 -29.53 0.08 8.14
CA VAL A 257 -28.83 -0.42 6.95
C VAL A 257 -28.75 0.66 5.86
N GLY A 258 -27.57 0.82 5.25
CA GLY A 258 -27.30 1.72 4.12
C GLY A 258 -26.75 1.00 2.90
N THR A 259 -26.36 1.77 1.88
CA THR A 259 -25.79 1.20 0.63
C THR A 259 -24.64 2.04 0.09
N SER A 260 -23.51 1.41 -0.24
CA SER A 260 -22.45 2.04 -1.05
C SER A 260 -22.98 2.33 -2.45
N PHE A 261 -22.84 3.56 -2.92
CA PHE A 261 -23.41 3.98 -4.20
C PHE A 261 -22.39 4.72 -5.06
N SER A 262 -21.95 4.12 -6.15
CA SER A 262 -20.98 4.72 -7.08
C SER A 262 -21.62 5.26 -8.37
N GLY A 263 -22.90 4.99 -8.62
CA GLY A 263 -23.53 5.25 -9.93
C GLY A 263 -23.12 4.26 -11.03
N GLY A 264 -22.29 3.27 -10.71
CA GLY A 264 -22.02 2.10 -11.55
C GLY A 264 -23.22 1.15 -11.63
N LEU A 265 -23.23 0.25 -12.62
CA LEU A 265 -24.33 -0.71 -12.83
C LEU A 265 -24.66 -1.53 -11.58
N ASP A 266 -23.63 -1.94 -10.85
CA ASP A 266 -23.74 -2.93 -9.76
C ASP A 266 -24.34 -2.31 -8.50
N SER A 267 -23.73 -1.23 -8.01
CA SER A 267 -24.24 -0.47 -6.87
C SER A 267 -25.61 0.14 -7.15
N SER A 268 -25.84 0.67 -8.37
CA SER A 268 -27.16 1.18 -8.77
C SER A 268 -28.22 0.08 -8.75
N THR A 269 -27.86 -1.16 -9.12
CA THR A 269 -28.78 -2.30 -9.04
C THR A 269 -29.20 -2.56 -7.60
N VAL A 270 -28.25 -2.62 -6.67
CA VAL A 270 -28.54 -2.84 -5.25
C VAL A 270 -29.44 -1.73 -4.72
N VAL A 271 -29.12 -0.46 -5.00
CA VAL A 271 -29.94 0.69 -4.61
C VAL A 271 -31.36 0.59 -5.15
N SER A 272 -31.54 0.35 -6.45
CA SER A 272 -32.88 0.26 -7.05
C SER A 272 -33.69 -0.95 -6.58
N VAL A 273 -33.05 -2.10 -6.32
CA VAL A 273 -33.77 -3.27 -5.78
C VAL A 273 -34.26 -2.98 -4.36
N ILE A 274 -33.43 -2.40 -3.50
CA ILE A 274 -33.83 -2.00 -2.14
C ILE A 274 -34.98 -0.99 -2.19
N HIS A 275 -34.89 0.02 -3.06
CA HIS A 275 -35.97 1.00 -3.26
C HIS A 275 -37.30 0.36 -3.66
N GLU A 276 -37.28 -0.63 -4.56
CA GLU A 276 -38.48 -1.38 -4.93
C GLU A 276 -39.04 -2.22 -3.78
N LEU A 277 -38.18 -2.79 -2.92
CA LEU A 277 -38.60 -3.51 -1.72
C LEU A 277 -39.26 -2.57 -0.70
N LEU A 278 -38.71 -1.36 -0.52
CA LEU A 278 -39.29 -0.32 0.34
C LEU A 278 -40.67 0.11 -0.16
N LYS A 279 -40.82 0.35 -1.47
CA LYS A 279 -42.11 0.67 -2.09
C LYS A 279 -43.16 -0.42 -1.87
N LYS A 280 -42.74 -1.69 -1.90
CA LYS A 280 -43.60 -2.85 -1.65
C LYS A 280 -43.82 -3.13 -0.16
N LYS A 281 -43.22 -2.35 0.73
CA LYS A 281 -43.25 -2.56 2.19
C LYS A 281 -42.81 -3.98 2.58
N ASP A 282 -41.77 -4.48 1.90
CA ASP A 282 -41.21 -5.79 2.20
C ASP A 282 -40.62 -5.78 3.63
N LYS A 283 -40.95 -6.81 4.42
CA LYS A 283 -40.56 -6.88 5.83
C LYS A 283 -39.05 -6.91 6.02
N GLU A 284 -38.32 -7.56 5.10
CA GLU A 284 -36.86 -7.69 5.23
C GLU A 284 -36.14 -6.36 4.94
N ALA A 285 -36.78 -5.40 4.26
CA ALA A 285 -36.23 -4.06 4.03
C ALA A 285 -36.52 -3.07 5.18
N ALA A 286 -37.19 -3.50 6.26
CA ALA A 286 -37.58 -2.60 7.36
C ALA A 286 -36.39 -1.90 8.02
N SER A 287 -35.23 -2.56 8.09
CA SER A 287 -33.98 -2.07 8.67
C SER A 287 -33.35 -0.88 7.91
N VAL A 288 -33.73 -0.67 6.66
CA VAL A 288 -33.31 0.49 5.86
C VAL A 288 -34.06 1.77 6.31
N GLY A 289 -35.25 1.60 6.89
CA GLY A 289 -36.12 2.69 7.29
C GLY A 289 -36.90 3.32 6.13
N LYS A 290 -37.51 4.49 6.38
CA LYS A 290 -38.33 5.21 5.38
C LYS A 290 -37.50 5.84 4.26
N VAL A 291 -36.23 6.14 4.54
CA VAL A 291 -35.31 6.79 3.61
C VAL A 291 -34.06 5.94 3.51
N GLN A 292 -33.75 5.49 2.31
CA GLN A 292 -32.53 4.75 2.03
C GLN A 292 -31.34 5.70 2.03
N ASN A 293 -30.43 5.52 2.99
CA ASN A 293 -29.17 6.25 3.03
C ASN A 293 -28.15 5.58 2.11
N THR A 294 -27.62 6.36 1.17
CA THR A 294 -26.62 5.93 0.19
C THR A 294 -25.38 6.81 0.27
N PHE A 295 -24.20 6.25 -0.03
CA PHE A 295 -22.93 6.93 0.18
C PHE A 295 -22.03 6.86 -1.05
N SER A 296 -21.53 8.01 -1.51
CA SER A 296 -20.80 8.13 -2.78
C SER A 296 -19.52 8.93 -2.63
N ALA A 297 -18.41 8.42 -3.17
CA ALA A 297 -17.21 9.24 -3.37
C ALA A 297 -17.33 10.01 -4.69
N VAL A 298 -17.08 11.32 -4.64
CA VAL A 298 -17.24 12.23 -5.78
C VAL A 298 -15.93 13.00 -6.01
N PHE A 299 -15.57 13.16 -7.28
CA PHE A 299 -14.37 13.86 -7.73
C PHE A 299 -14.75 14.93 -8.76
N PRO A 300 -15.20 16.12 -8.32
CA PRO A 300 -15.72 17.15 -9.22
C PRO A 300 -14.69 17.53 -10.29
N ASN A 301 -15.16 17.72 -11.53
CA ASN A 301 -14.35 18.15 -12.69
C ASN A 301 -13.19 17.22 -13.07
N LEU A 302 -13.18 15.97 -12.59
CA LEU A 302 -12.12 15.00 -12.88
C LEU A 302 -12.65 13.84 -13.75
N PRO A 303 -11.78 13.13 -14.50
CA PRO A 303 -12.19 12.09 -15.44
C PRO A 303 -13.01 10.95 -14.82
N ASN A 304 -12.80 10.69 -13.53
CA ASN A 304 -13.46 9.63 -12.78
C ASN A 304 -14.78 10.08 -12.12
N ASN A 305 -15.31 11.28 -12.42
CA ASN A 305 -16.52 11.75 -11.78
C ASN A 305 -17.76 10.92 -12.21
N GLU A 306 -18.30 10.14 -11.27
CA GLU A 306 -19.52 9.34 -11.47
C GLU A 306 -20.80 10.04 -10.99
N GLU A 307 -20.68 11.26 -10.44
CA GLU A 307 -21.78 12.02 -9.82
C GLU A 307 -23.02 12.16 -10.71
N LYS A 308 -22.84 12.39 -12.01
CA LYS A 308 -23.97 12.51 -12.95
C LYS A 308 -24.89 11.28 -12.97
N TYR A 309 -24.33 10.08 -12.77
CA TYR A 309 -25.10 8.83 -12.77
C TYR A 309 -25.82 8.63 -11.44
N VAL A 310 -25.17 9.03 -10.34
CA VAL A 310 -25.77 9.08 -9.00
C VAL A 310 -26.98 10.00 -9.04
N ASP A 311 -26.80 11.22 -9.53
CA ASP A 311 -27.85 12.24 -9.61
C ASP A 311 -28.99 11.81 -10.54
N GLU A 312 -28.69 11.21 -11.69
CA GLU A 312 -29.73 10.73 -12.61
C GLU A 312 -30.57 9.59 -12.00
N LEU A 313 -29.98 8.71 -11.19
CA LEU A 313 -30.74 7.61 -10.58
C LEU A 313 -31.71 8.11 -9.50
N ILE A 314 -31.31 9.13 -8.75
CA ILE A 314 -32.06 9.66 -7.59
C ILE A 314 -32.97 10.83 -7.96
N LYS A 315 -32.82 11.39 -9.16
CA LYS A 315 -33.74 12.38 -9.73
C LYS A 315 -35.15 11.81 -9.64
N ASP A 316 -36.01 12.46 -8.85
CA ASP A 316 -37.41 12.08 -8.58
C ASP A 316 -37.62 10.89 -7.61
N LYS A 317 -36.60 10.47 -6.84
CA LYS A 317 -36.72 9.46 -5.77
C LYS A 317 -36.41 10.06 -4.41
N HIS A 318 -37.39 10.76 -3.83
CA HIS A 318 -37.25 11.45 -2.54
C HIS A 318 -36.98 10.50 -1.36
N GLU A 319 -37.27 9.21 -1.50
CA GLU A 319 -36.99 8.18 -0.50
C GLU A 319 -35.52 7.70 -0.52
N ILE A 320 -34.68 8.23 -1.42
CA ILE A 320 -33.24 7.94 -1.46
C ILE A 320 -32.46 9.21 -1.09
N ARG A 321 -31.69 9.13 -0.02
CA ARG A 321 -30.77 10.20 0.39
C ARG A 321 -29.34 9.80 0.06
N CYS A 322 -28.67 10.60 -0.77
CA CYS A 322 -27.27 10.40 -1.12
C CYS A 322 -26.36 11.35 -0.33
N HIS A 323 -25.43 10.77 0.41
CA HIS A 323 -24.36 11.48 1.12
C HIS A 323 -23.09 11.38 0.28
N LYS A 324 -22.58 12.54 -0.15
CA LYS A 324 -21.41 12.64 -1.03
C LYS A 324 -20.17 13.01 -0.22
N VAL A 325 -19.09 12.27 -0.41
CA VAL A 325 -17.76 12.60 0.14
C VAL A 325 -16.83 13.08 -0.97
N TYR A 326 -15.92 13.99 -0.63
CA TYR A 326 -15.03 14.65 -1.59
C TYR A 326 -13.56 14.47 -1.18
N PRO A 327 -12.98 13.26 -1.36
CA PRO A 327 -11.58 13.04 -1.02
C PRO A 327 -10.67 13.92 -1.89
N THR A 328 -9.63 14.49 -1.28
CA THR A 328 -8.63 15.31 -1.97
C THR A 328 -7.23 14.70 -1.79
N PRO A 329 -6.26 15.01 -2.66
CA PRO A 329 -4.90 14.48 -2.52
C PRO A 329 -4.21 14.99 -1.25
N GLU A 330 -4.53 16.19 -0.80
CA GLU A 330 -3.96 16.78 0.43
C GLU A 330 -4.38 15.97 1.67
N ILE A 331 -5.68 15.73 1.84
CA ILE A 331 -6.23 14.93 2.94
C ILE A 331 -5.72 13.48 2.83
N PHE A 332 -5.66 12.93 1.62
CA PHE A 332 -5.13 11.59 1.40
C PHE A 332 -3.71 11.43 1.93
N PHE A 333 -2.83 12.41 1.66
CA PHE A 333 -1.45 12.33 2.11
C PHE A 333 -1.32 12.50 3.63
N GLU A 334 -2.20 13.28 4.27
CA GLU A 334 -2.26 13.40 5.73
C GLU A 334 -2.72 12.09 6.39
N GLU A 335 -3.65 11.39 5.77
CA GLU A 335 -4.23 10.15 6.30
C GLU A 335 -3.52 8.87 5.82
N ILE A 336 -2.53 8.97 4.90
CA ILE A 336 -1.94 7.82 4.20
C ILE A 336 -1.38 6.76 5.15
N GLU A 337 -0.70 7.18 6.23
CA GLU A 337 -0.17 6.23 7.21
C GLU A 337 -1.29 5.51 7.95
N ASN A 338 -2.36 6.22 8.34
CA ASN A 338 -3.50 5.62 9.02
C ASN A 338 -4.25 4.65 8.11
N PHE A 339 -4.39 4.99 6.83
CA PHE A 339 -4.93 4.11 5.81
C PHE A 339 -4.08 2.84 5.66
N ILE A 340 -2.75 2.96 5.55
CA ILE A 340 -1.84 1.80 5.46
C ILE A 340 -1.87 0.95 6.74
N ARG A 341 -1.88 1.59 7.92
CA ARG A 341 -2.04 0.88 9.21
C ARG A 341 -3.37 0.12 9.30
N THR A 342 -4.43 0.65 8.70
CA THR A 342 -5.75 0.02 8.66
C THR A 342 -5.74 -1.19 7.73
N GLN A 343 -5.11 -1.06 6.57
CA GLN A 343 -5.04 -2.14 5.59
C GLN A 343 -4.13 -3.30 6.03
N GLU A 344 -3.12 -3.01 6.86
CA GLU A 344 -2.10 -3.94 7.39
C GLU A 344 -1.20 -4.61 6.36
N GLU A 345 -1.66 -4.75 5.12
CA GLU A 345 -0.94 -5.22 3.96
C GLU A 345 -1.14 -4.21 2.81
N PRO A 346 -0.13 -4.00 1.94
CA PRO A 346 -0.20 -3.08 0.81
C PRO A 346 -1.42 -3.25 -0.12
N THR A 347 -1.79 -2.20 -0.84
CA THR A 347 -2.89 -2.16 -1.83
C THR A 347 -2.36 -1.89 -3.25
N ILE A 348 -3.07 -2.34 -4.30
CA ILE A 348 -2.61 -2.19 -5.70
C ILE A 348 -2.81 -0.77 -6.26
N SER A 349 -3.77 -0.02 -5.74
CA SER A 349 -4.09 1.37 -6.12
C SER A 349 -4.54 2.17 -4.89
N THR A 350 -4.69 3.48 -5.04
CA THR A 350 -5.32 4.35 -4.03
C THR A 350 -6.85 4.31 -4.07
N GLY A 351 -7.44 3.51 -4.97
CA GLY A 351 -8.88 3.30 -5.07
C GLY A 351 -9.59 2.96 -3.74
N PRO A 352 -9.07 2.01 -2.94
CA PRO A 352 -9.67 1.66 -1.65
C PRO A 352 -9.70 2.81 -0.63
N TYR A 353 -8.91 3.88 -0.81
CA TYR A 353 -9.01 5.07 0.04
C TYR A 353 -10.32 5.85 -0.21
N ALA A 354 -10.86 5.85 -1.42
CA ALA A 354 -12.17 6.44 -1.68
C ALA A 354 -13.28 5.71 -0.89
N GLN A 355 -13.19 4.38 -0.84
CA GLN A 355 -14.08 3.55 -0.02
C GLN A 355 -13.85 3.83 1.48
N TYR A 356 -12.61 3.99 1.94
CA TYR A 356 -12.30 4.37 3.32
C TYR A 356 -13.05 5.64 3.77
N LYS A 357 -13.09 6.69 2.93
CA LYS A 357 -13.85 7.92 3.23
C LYS A 357 -15.37 7.74 3.15
N VAL A 358 -15.85 6.85 2.27
CA VAL A 358 -17.27 6.46 2.23
C VAL A 358 -17.68 5.77 3.53
N MET A 359 -16.84 4.88 4.07
CA MET A 359 -17.10 4.18 5.33
C MET A 359 -17.11 5.16 6.53
N GLU A 360 -16.19 6.14 6.53
CA GLU A 360 -16.17 7.19 7.55
C GLU A 360 -17.49 7.99 7.59
N GLU A 361 -18.02 8.35 6.42
CA GLU A 361 -19.29 9.06 6.32
C GLU A 361 -20.48 8.17 6.69
N ALA A 362 -20.48 6.92 6.23
CA ALA A 362 -21.56 5.98 6.48
C ALA A 362 -21.78 5.70 7.98
N LYS A 363 -20.70 5.66 8.78
CA LYS A 363 -20.79 5.40 10.23
C LYS A 363 -21.65 6.42 10.98
N LYS A 364 -21.81 7.63 10.44
CA LYS A 364 -22.66 8.66 11.07
C LYS A 364 -24.15 8.32 11.02
N TYR A 365 -24.57 7.38 10.16
CA TYR A 365 -25.98 7.13 9.86
C TYR A 365 -26.39 5.67 9.99
N VAL A 366 -25.47 4.73 9.70
CA VAL A 366 -25.78 3.30 9.62
C VAL A 366 -24.72 2.47 10.34
N THR A 367 -25.06 1.23 10.65
CA THR A 367 -24.12 0.23 11.19
C THR A 367 -23.82 -0.87 10.17
N VAL A 368 -24.71 -1.09 9.21
CA VAL A 368 -24.58 -2.08 8.13
C VAL A 368 -24.62 -1.37 6.78
N LEU A 369 -23.76 -1.78 5.85
CA LEU A 369 -23.64 -1.21 4.52
C LEU A 369 -23.59 -2.32 3.46
N LEU A 370 -24.49 -2.27 2.48
CA LEU A 370 -24.44 -3.18 1.33
C LEU A 370 -23.56 -2.60 0.22
N ASP A 371 -22.69 -3.41 -0.37
CA ASP A 371 -21.79 -3.05 -1.48
C ASP A 371 -22.06 -3.90 -2.74
N GLY A 372 -21.71 -3.38 -3.92
CA GLY A 372 -21.87 -4.06 -5.21
C GLY A 372 -20.71 -4.98 -5.59
N GLN A 373 -19.74 -5.19 -4.70
CA GLN A 373 -18.53 -5.98 -4.95
C GLN A 373 -18.82 -7.45 -5.30
N GLY A 374 -17.94 -8.07 -6.09
CA GLY A 374 -18.09 -9.45 -6.60
C GLY A 374 -18.90 -9.57 -7.90
N SER A 375 -19.65 -8.53 -8.29
CA SER A 375 -20.43 -8.50 -9.53
C SER A 375 -19.55 -8.54 -10.79
N ASP A 376 -18.38 -7.90 -10.75
CA ASP A 376 -17.45 -7.85 -11.89
C ASP A 376 -16.78 -9.21 -12.12
N GLU A 377 -16.30 -9.86 -11.07
CA GLU A 377 -15.67 -11.18 -11.11
C GLU A 377 -16.67 -12.30 -11.39
N MET A 378 -17.94 -12.15 -10.96
CA MET A 378 -19.01 -13.10 -11.29
C MET A 378 -19.47 -13.00 -12.76
N MET A 379 -19.52 -11.80 -13.34
CA MET A 379 -20.22 -11.56 -14.62
C MET A 379 -19.39 -10.83 -15.68
N ALA A 380 -18.07 -11.02 -15.66
CA ALA A 380 -17.13 -10.49 -16.63
C ALA A 380 -17.13 -8.95 -16.77
N GLY A 381 -17.13 -8.25 -15.63
CA GLY A 381 -17.17 -6.79 -15.57
C GLY A 381 -15.95 -6.07 -16.16
N TYR A 382 -14.78 -6.70 -16.10
CA TYR A 382 -13.53 -6.13 -16.61
C TYR A 382 -13.27 -6.48 -18.07
N LEU A 383 -12.58 -5.58 -18.77
CA LEU A 383 -12.26 -5.71 -20.19
C LEU A 383 -11.46 -6.97 -20.55
N PRO A 384 -10.46 -7.44 -19.75
CA PRO A 384 -9.70 -8.65 -20.09
C PRO A 384 -10.56 -9.90 -20.33
N TYR A 385 -11.67 -10.06 -19.60
CA TYR A 385 -12.58 -11.19 -19.76
C TYR A 385 -13.17 -11.29 -21.16
N TYR A 386 -13.40 -10.14 -21.79
CA TYR A 386 -13.93 -10.09 -23.14
C TYR A 386 -13.00 -10.81 -24.14
N PHE A 387 -11.70 -10.59 -24.02
CA PHE A 387 -10.70 -11.23 -24.88
C PHE A 387 -10.52 -12.72 -24.57
N VAL A 388 -10.68 -13.13 -23.32
CA VAL A 388 -10.70 -14.55 -22.93
C VAL A 388 -11.87 -15.27 -23.59
N TYR A 389 -13.07 -14.69 -23.55
CA TYR A 389 -14.25 -15.25 -24.20
C TYR A 389 -14.11 -15.35 -25.72
N LEU A 390 -13.55 -14.32 -26.38
CA LEU A 390 -13.28 -14.39 -27.82
C LEU A 390 -12.32 -15.52 -28.18
N LYS A 391 -11.27 -15.75 -27.38
CA LYS A 391 -10.32 -16.86 -27.57
C LYS A 391 -11.00 -18.22 -27.35
N GLU A 392 -11.84 -18.33 -26.32
CA GLU A 392 -12.62 -19.53 -26.04
C GLU A 392 -13.53 -19.91 -27.21
N LEU A 393 -14.29 -18.96 -27.77
CA LEU A 393 -15.17 -19.20 -28.92
C LEU A 393 -14.39 -19.76 -30.12
N ARG A 394 -13.21 -19.20 -30.39
CA ARG A 394 -12.33 -19.67 -31.46
C ARG A 394 -11.78 -21.07 -31.17
N LYS A 395 -11.33 -21.33 -29.93
CA LYS A 395 -10.83 -22.65 -29.49
C LYS A 395 -11.92 -23.74 -29.61
N LYS A 396 -13.17 -23.41 -29.31
CA LYS A 396 -14.34 -24.29 -29.43
C LYS A 396 -14.90 -24.41 -30.86
N GLY A 397 -14.25 -23.81 -31.87
CA GLY A 397 -14.71 -23.86 -33.27
C GLY A 397 -15.99 -23.04 -33.56
N LYS A 398 -16.44 -22.18 -32.64
CA LYS A 398 -17.65 -21.35 -32.78
C LYS A 398 -17.37 -20.07 -33.57
N TYR A 399 -16.86 -20.18 -34.81
CA TYR A 399 -16.39 -19.05 -35.62
C TYR A 399 -17.47 -18.00 -35.93
N LEU A 400 -18.71 -18.42 -36.21
CA LEU A 400 -19.82 -17.50 -36.45
C LEU A 400 -20.16 -16.65 -35.20
N ALA A 401 -20.13 -17.26 -34.02
CA ALA A 401 -20.34 -16.55 -32.76
C ALA A 401 -19.17 -15.59 -32.48
N HIS A 402 -17.94 -16.05 -32.69
CA HIS A 402 -16.73 -15.22 -32.56
C HIS A 402 -16.80 -13.97 -33.46
N PHE A 403 -17.13 -14.16 -34.74
CA PHE A 403 -17.25 -13.05 -35.69
C PHE A 403 -18.34 -12.04 -35.28
N LYS A 404 -19.51 -12.54 -34.86
CA LYS A 404 -20.60 -11.67 -34.35
C LYS A 404 -20.15 -10.87 -33.12
N GLU A 405 -19.52 -11.51 -32.15
CA GLU A 405 -19.04 -10.85 -30.95
C GLU A 405 -17.99 -9.77 -31.26
N VAL A 406 -17.02 -10.07 -32.12
CA VAL A 406 -16.04 -9.08 -32.60
C VAL A 406 -16.73 -7.89 -33.26
N LEU A 407 -17.69 -8.13 -34.16
CA LEU A 407 -18.44 -7.07 -34.84
C LEU A 407 -19.18 -6.16 -33.86
N PHE A 408 -19.86 -6.73 -32.85
CA PHE A 408 -20.62 -5.97 -31.85
C PHE A 408 -19.76 -5.26 -30.79
N SER A 409 -18.45 -5.51 -30.80
CA SER A 409 -17.47 -4.96 -29.85
C SER A 409 -16.34 -4.20 -30.51
N LEU A 410 -16.50 -3.82 -31.78
CA LEU A 410 -15.51 -3.02 -32.49
C LEU A 410 -15.20 -1.72 -31.74
N ASP A 411 -16.19 -1.08 -31.11
CA ASP A 411 -16.01 0.09 -30.26
C ASP A 411 -15.03 -0.16 -29.10
N ILE A 412 -15.18 -1.30 -28.42
CA ILE A 412 -14.34 -1.72 -27.30
C ILE A 412 -12.92 -2.04 -27.78
N ILE A 413 -12.82 -2.81 -28.86
CA ILE A 413 -11.54 -3.25 -29.44
C ILE A 413 -10.75 -2.06 -29.96
N LEU A 414 -11.40 -1.15 -30.69
CA LEU A 414 -10.78 0.06 -31.22
C LEU A 414 -10.28 0.96 -30.08
N LYS A 415 -11.05 1.13 -29.01
CA LYS A 415 -10.60 1.90 -27.83
C LYS A 415 -9.39 1.27 -27.16
N PHE A 416 -9.37 -0.06 -27.01
CA PHE A 416 -8.23 -0.78 -26.45
C PHE A 416 -6.97 -0.63 -27.33
N ILE A 417 -7.13 -0.73 -28.64
CA ILE A 417 -6.07 -0.49 -29.63
C ILE A 417 -5.57 0.96 -29.50
N GLN A 418 -6.45 1.96 -29.51
CA GLN A 418 -6.09 3.37 -29.35
C GLN A 418 -5.29 3.62 -28.08
N LEU A 419 -5.69 3.03 -26.94
CA LEU A 419 -4.92 3.12 -25.68
C LEU A 419 -3.51 2.54 -25.82
N LYS A 420 -3.37 1.41 -26.54
CA LYS A 420 -2.07 0.78 -26.81
C LYS A 420 -1.20 1.60 -27.77
N PHE A 421 -1.82 2.37 -28.67
CA PHE A 421 -1.14 3.21 -29.67
C PHE A 421 -1.03 4.70 -29.29
N SER A 422 -1.52 5.11 -28.12
CA SER A 422 -1.51 6.51 -27.62
C SER A 422 -0.09 7.08 -27.36
N GLY A 423 0.98 6.33 -27.65
CA GLY A 423 2.38 6.77 -27.48
C GLY A 423 2.87 6.86 -26.04
N LYS A 424 2.00 6.66 -25.04
CA LYS A 424 2.37 6.58 -23.64
C LYS A 424 2.94 5.19 -23.36
N ASN A 425 4.22 5.14 -22.99
CA ASN A 425 4.90 3.86 -22.75
C ASN A 425 4.52 3.34 -21.37
N SER A 426 4.14 2.07 -21.25
CA SER A 426 4.07 1.41 -19.95
C SER A 426 5.50 1.19 -19.43
N VAL A 427 5.76 1.60 -18.20
CA VAL A 427 6.99 1.36 -17.46
C VAL A 427 7.20 -0.15 -17.33
N ASN A 428 8.34 -0.62 -17.83
CA ASN A 428 8.72 -2.01 -17.67
C ASN A 428 9.09 -2.27 -16.20
N VAL A 429 8.23 -3.01 -15.49
CA VAL A 429 8.41 -3.35 -14.08
C VAL A 429 9.77 -4.00 -13.80
N SER A 430 10.33 -4.79 -14.72
CA SER A 430 11.65 -5.41 -14.54
C SER A 430 12.80 -4.41 -14.47
N LYS A 431 12.64 -3.18 -14.99
CA LYS A 431 13.69 -2.15 -14.93
C LYS A 431 13.72 -1.42 -13.59
N VAL A 432 12.55 -1.22 -12.99
CA VAL A 432 12.40 -0.49 -11.71
C VAL A 432 12.65 -1.37 -10.48
N LEU A 433 12.71 -2.69 -10.65
CA LEU A 433 13.09 -3.63 -9.60
C LEU A 433 14.60 -3.92 -9.66
N ASN A 434 15.19 -4.21 -8.51
CA ASN A 434 16.59 -4.61 -8.42
C ASN A 434 16.82 -5.95 -9.15
N HIS A 435 17.95 -6.07 -9.86
CA HIS A 435 18.29 -7.26 -10.64
C HIS A 435 18.43 -8.52 -9.77
N ASP A 436 19.06 -8.42 -8.61
CA ASP A 436 19.28 -9.57 -7.72
C ASP A 436 17.95 -10.05 -7.12
N PHE A 437 17.04 -9.11 -6.84
CA PHE A 437 15.69 -9.42 -6.38
C PHE A 437 14.87 -10.18 -7.44
N ILE A 438 14.94 -9.75 -8.71
CA ILE A 438 14.32 -10.49 -9.82
C ILE A 438 14.94 -11.87 -9.98
N HIS A 439 16.27 -11.97 -9.93
CA HIS A 439 16.96 -13.25 -10.10
C HIS A 439 16.60 -14.24 -8.99
N LYS A 440 16.46 -13.77 -7.75
CA LYS A 440 16.04 -14.56 -6.58
C LYS A 440 14.67 -15.23 -6.80
N PHE A 441 13.73 -14.53 -7.43
CA PHE A 441 12.35 -15.01 -7.65
C PHE A 441 12.04 -15.30 -9.12
N LYS A 442 13.05 -15.63 -9.94
CA LYS A 442 12.87 -15.91 -11.38
C LYS A 442 11.92 -17.07 -11.69
N VAL A 443 11.73 -17.98 -10.74
CA VAL A 443 10.84 -19.15 -10.86
C VAL A 443 9.38 -18.79 -10.54
N GLU A 444 9.15 -17.71 -9.79
CA GLU A 444 7.80 -17.25 -9.48
C GLU A 444 7.08 -16.84 -10.77
N ALA A 445 5.94 -17.46 -11.02
CA ALA A 445 5.07 -17.16 -12.14
C ALA A 445 3.63 -16.97 -11.66
N LEU A 446 2.88 -16.16 -12.40
CA LEU A 446 1.43 -16.11 -12.31
C LEU A 446 0.88 -16.71 -13.60
N ILE A 447 0.25 -17.88 -13.48
CA ILE A 447 -0.45 -18.51 -14.59
C ILE A 447 -1.92 -18.17 -14.42
N THR A 448 -2.53 -17.62 -15.46
CA THR A 448 -3.95 -17.30 -15.44
C THR A 448 -4.59 -17.81 -16.72
N THR A 449 -5.78 -18.39 -16.59
CA THR A 449 -6.53 -18.89 -17.73
C THR A 449 -6.87 -17.74 -18.68
N ASN A 450 -6.65 -17.98 -19.98
CA ASN A 450 -6.78 -16.97 -21.01
C ASN A 450 -7.66 -17.38 -22.20
N ASP A 451 -8.24 -18.57 -22.15
CA ASP A 451 -9.00 -19.19 -23.24
C ASP A 451 -10.25 -19.96 -22.76
N ASP A 452 -10.63 -19.81 -21.49
CA ASP A 452 -11.89 -20.29 -20.90
C ASP A 452 -12.44 -19.23 -19.94
N LEU A 453 -13.62 -18.68 -20.26
CA LEU A 453 -14.21 -17.57 -19.52
C LEU A 453 -14.58 -17.98 -18.09
N LYS A 454 -15.32 -19.07 -17.91
CA LYS A 454 -15.82 -19.47 -16.57
C LYS A 454 -14.67 -19.85 -15.66
N LYS A 455 -13.69 -20.60 -16.17
CA LYS A 455 -12.49 -20.95 -15.39
C LYS A 455 -11.74 -19.70 -14.96
N ARG A 456 -11.59 -18.71 -15.85
CA ARG A 456 -10.98 -17.42 -15.51
C ARG A 456 -11.79 -16.65 -14.45
N LEU A 457 -13.11 -16.66 -14.52
CA LEU A 457 -13.96 -16.01 -13.51
C LEU A 457 -13.82 -16.69 -12.14
N VAL A 458 -13.79 -18.03 -12.08
CA VAL A 458 -13.52 -18.79 -10.84
C VAL A 458 -12.16 -18.40 -10.26
N GLU A 459 -11.09 -18.41 -11.07
CA GLU A 459 -9.75 -18.01 -10.63
C GLU A 459 -9.73 -16.60 -10.03
N ASP A 460 -10.46 -15.65 -10.62
CA ASP A 460 -10.50 -14.27 -10.15
C ASP A 460 -11.40 -14.07 -8.91
N ILE A 461 -12.42 -14.90 -8.72
CA ILE A 461 -13.29 -14.93 -7.53
C ILE A 461 -12.54 -15.46 -6.30
N PHE A 462 -11.81 -16.57 -6.44
CA PHE A 462 -11.21 -17.26 -5.28
C PHE A 462 -9.73 -16.93 -5.04
N HIS A 463 -8.98 -16.54 -6.07
CA HIS A 463 -7.50 -16.45 -5.97
C HIS A 463 -6.92 -15.10 -6.43
N ASN A 464 -7.29 -14.56 -7.60
CA ASN A 464 -6.49 -13.46 -8.18
C ASN A 464 -6.93 -12.03 -7.81
N SER A 465 -8.22 -11.71 -7.94
CA SER A 465 -8.71 -10.31 -7.89
C SER A 465 -9.53 -10.03 -6.64
N LEU A 466 -10.65 -10.76 -6.50
CA LEU A 466 -11.66 -10.51 -5.48
C LEU A 466 -11.16 -10.67 -4.04
N PRO A 467 -10.26 -11.63 -3.69
CA PRO A 467 -9.78 -11.76 -2.31
C PRO A 467 -9.20 -10.46 -1.74
N SER A 468 -8.39 -9.75 -2.53
CA SER A 468 -7.82 -8.47 -2.11
C SER A 468 -8.88 -7.38 -1.93
N LEU A 469 -9.88 -7.33 -2.82
CA LEU A 469 -10.98 -6.38 -2.72
C LEU A 469 -11.81 -6.64 -1.46
N LEU A 470 -12.06 -7.91 -1.11
CA LEU A 470 -12.81 -8.28 0.09
C LEU A 470 -12.05 -7.91 1.37
N ARG A 471 -10.72 -8.08 1.38
CA ARG A 471 -9.89 -7.56 2.47
C ARG A 471 -10.03 -6.04 2.59
N TYR A 472 -9.93 -5.30 1.47
CA TYR A 472 -10.06 -3.85 1.51
C TYR A 472 -11.40 -3.40 2.11
N GLU A 473 -12.50 -4.01 1.66
CA GLU A 473 -13.84 -3.73 2.14
C GLU A 473 -13.98 -4.00 3.64
N ASP A 474 -13.52 -5.17 4.11
CA ASP A 474 -13.58 -5.50 5.54
C ASP A 474 -12.70 -4.56 6.38
N LYS A 475 -11.45 -4.32 5.99
CA LYS A 475 -10.55 -3.43 6.73
C LYS A 475 -11.07 -1.99 6.79
N ASN A 476 -11.57 -1.46 5.68
CA ASN A 476 -12.12 -0.11 5.60
C ASN A 476 -13.40 0.03 6.42
N SER A 477 -14.35 -0.90 6.29
CA SER A 477 -15.62 -0.85 7.02
C SER A 477 -15.39 -1.01 8.53
N MET A 478 -14.57 -1.98 8.92
CA MET A 478 -14.32 -2.30 10.33
C MET A 478 -13.53 -1.23 11.07
N LYS A 479 -12.67 -0.47 10.37
CA LYS A 479 -12.02 0.71 10.95
C LYS A 479 -13.02 1.67 11.59
N TYR A 480 -14.22 1.77 11.01
CA TYR A 480 -15.29 2.63 11.46
C TYR A 480 -16.44 1.85 12.11
N SER A 481 -16.22 0.61 12.56
CA SER A 481 -17.25 -0.22 13.18
C SER A 481 -18.51 -0.34 12.32
N LEU A 482 -18.32 -0.57 11.02
CA LEU A 482 -19.37 -0.83 10.04
C LEU A 482 -19.28 -2.26 9.52
N GLU A 483 -20.45 -2.84 9.25
CA GLU A 483 -20.58 -4.13 8.60
C GLU A 483 -20.80 -4.02 7.08
N GLY A 484 -19.79 -4.34 6.28
CA GLY A 484 -19.93 -4.50 4.82
C GLY A 484 -20.58 -5.83 4.43
N ARG A 485 -21.60 -5.81 3.56
CA ARG A 485 -22.32 -6.99 3.04
C ARG A 485 -22.35 -7.00 1.51
N VAL A 486 -21.96 -8.12 0.90
CA VAL A 486 -21.80 -8.27 -0.57
C VAL A 486 -22.83 -9.23 -1.20
N PRO A 487 -24.01 -8.75 -1.64
CA PRO A 487 -25.09 -9.57 -2.24
C PRO A 487 -24.71 -10.35 -3.49
N PHE A 488 -23.74 -9.91 -4.27
CA PHE A 488 -23.33 -10.65 -5.47
C PHE A 488 -22.54 -11.92 -5.15
N LEU A 489 -22.05 -12.08 -3.91
CA LEU A 489 -21.40 -13.30 -3.42
C LEU A 489 -22.36 -14.21 -2.65
N ASP A 490 -23.59 -14.31 -3.13
CA ASP A 490 -24.49 -15.39 -2.72
C ASP A 490 -24.21 -16.64 -3.56
N PHE A 491 -23.84 -17.75 -2.93
CA PHE A 491 -23.46 -18.94 -3.69
C PHE A 491 -24.62 -19.53 -4.51
N ASN A 492 -25.89 -19.27 -4.17
CA ASN A 492 -27.02 -19.76 -4.96
C ASN A 492 -27.22 -18.91 -6.21
N LEU A 493 -26.97 -17.61 -6.11
CA LEU A 493 -26.91 -16.72 -7.27
C LEU A 493 -25.74 -17.13 -8.19
N LEU A 494 -24.58 -17.40 -7.60
CA LEU A 494 -23.38 -17.79 -8.34
C LEU A 494 -23.56 -19.13 -9.07
N ARG A 495 -24.05 -20.17 -8.37
CA ARG A 495 -24.39 -21.47 -8.97
C ARG A 495 -25.39 -21.33 -10.12
N PHE A 496 -26.37 -20.43 -9.98
CA PHE A 496 -27.31 -20.19 -11.07
C PHE A 496 -26.62 -19.59 -12.29
N ILE A 497 -25.83 -18.52 -12.13
CA ILE A 497 -25.09 -17.89 -13.23
C ILE A 497 -24.15 -18.88 -13.92
N PHE A 498 -23.39 -19.66 -13.15
CA PHE A 498 -22.42 -20.61 -13.70
C PHE A 498 -23.07 -21.85 -14.35
N SER A 499 -24.33 -22.16 -14.03
CA SER A 499 -25.07 -23.20 -14.74
C SER A 499 -25.59 -22.76 -16.11
N LEU A 500 -25.66 -21.44 -16.40
CA LEU A 500 -26.07 -20.92 -17.70
C LEU A 500 -24.90 -20.87 -18.69
N SER A 501 -25.20 -20.87 -19.99
CA SER A 501 -24.22 -20.68 -21.04
C SER A 501 -23.59 -19.28 -21.01
N ASN A 502 -22.39 -19.13 -21.57
CA ASN A 502 -21.62 -17.88 -21.49
C ASN A 502 -22.38 -16.65 -22.04
N GLU A 503 -23.41 -16.85 -22.87
CA GLU A 503 -24.30 -15.80 -23.36
C GLU A 503 -25.11 -15.09 -22.27
N ALA A 504 -25.26 -15.69 -21.07
CA ALA A 504 -25.82 -15.01 -19.91
C ALA A 504 -24.85 -13.93 -19.37
N ILE A 505 -23.54 -14.15 -19.54
CA ILE A 505 -22.47 -13.29 -19.04
C ILE A 505 -22.04 -12.27 -20.10
N ILE A 506 -21.64 -12.74 -21.29
CA ILE A 506 -21.23 -11.92 -22.43
C ILE A 506 -22.07 -12.26 -23.65
N LYS A 507 -22.75 -11.26 -24.22
CA LYS A 507 -23.52 -11.43 -25.47
C LYS A 507 -23.65 -10.14 -26.26
N ASN A 508 -23.44 -10.22 -27.56
CA ASN A 508 -23.46 -9.11 -28.52
C ASN A 508 -22.61 -7.92 -28.04
N GLY A 509 -21.40 -8.21 -27.58
CA GLY A 509 -20.47 -7.20 -27.08
C GLY A 509 -20.84 -6.54 -25.76
N TRP A 510 -21.81 -7.08 -25.04
CA TRP A 510 -22.18 -6.61 -23.70
C TRP A 510 -21.75 -7.62 -22.66
N ASN A 511 -20.94 -7.19 -21.69
CA ASN A 511 -20.72 -7.90 -20.44
C ASN A 511 -21.88 -7.71 -19.48
N LYS A 512 -21.90 -8.51 -18.40
CA LYS A 512 -22.99 -8.54 -17.40
C LYS A 512 -24.36 -8.59 -18.07
N TYR A 513 -24.49 -9.37 -19.15
CA TYR A 513 -25.63 -9.28 -20.05
C TYR A 513 -26.95 -9.54 -19.31
N ILE A 514 -27.02 -10.62 -18.53
CA ILE A 514 -28.20 -10.99 -17.75
C ILE A 514 -28.58 -9.91 -16.73
N LEU A 515 -27.61 -9.34 -16.02
CA LEU A 515 -27.82 -8.22 -15.08
C LEU A 515 -28.43 -7.02 -15.80
N ARG A 516 -27.82 -6.57 -16.91
CA ARG A 516 -28.32 -5.43 -17.70
C ARG A 516 -29.74 -5.65 -18.19
N LYS A 517 -30.13 -6.88 -18.52
CA LYS A 517 -31.51 -7.20 -18.90
C LYS A 517 -32.46 -7.19 -17.71
N ALA A 518 -32.07 -7.79 -16.59
CA ALA A 518 -32.87 -7.88 -15.37
C ALA A 518 -33.21 -6.49 -14.81
N VAL A 519 -32.29 -5.53 -14.91
CA VAL A 519 -32.43 -4.18 -14.31
C VAL A 519 -32.82 -3.11 -15.33
N LYS A 520 -33.06 -3.47 -16.59
CA LYS A 520 -33.35 -2.52 -17.68
C LYS A 520 -34.53 -1.57 -17.36
N LYS A 521 -35.51 -2.05 -16.60
CA LYS A 521 -36.70 -1.29 -16.18
C LYS A 521 -36.51 -0.55 -14.84
N LEU A 522 -35.45 -0.86 -14.10
CA LEU A 522 -35.18 -0.31 -12.77
C LEU A 522 -34.17 0.84 -12.77
N LEU A 523 -33.35 0.93 -13.83
CA LEU A 523 -32.24 1.87 -13.94
C LEU A 523 -32.37 2.77 -15.18
N PRO A 524 -31.91 4.03 -15.09
CA PRO A 524 -31.79 4.91 -16.24
C PRO A 524 -30.99 4.29 -17.38
N ARG A 525 -31.34 4.65 -18.62
CA ARG A 525 -30.71 4.10 -19.83
C ARG A 525 -29.22 4.42 -19.90
N SER A 526 -28.78 5.56 -19.36
CA SER A 526 -27.39 5.98 -19.30
C SER A 526 -26.52 5.01 -18.48
N ILE A 527 -27.06 4.47 -17.38
CA ILE A 527 -26.39 3.50 -16.50
C ILE A 527 -26.42 2.11 -17.14
N VAL A 528 -27.59 1.66 -17.61
CA VAL A 528 -27.76 0.32 -18.22
C VAL A 528 -26.88 0.13 -19.46
N LYS A 529 -26.69 1.19 -20.26
CA LYS A 529 -25.88 1.14 -21.49
C LYS A 529 -24.40 1.51 -21.28
N ARG A 530 -23.98 1.75 -20.04
CA ARG A 530 -22.59 2.09 -19.74
C ARG A 530 -21.67 0.88 -19.89
N ARG A 531 -20.79 0.89 -20.90
CA ARG A 531 -19.77 -0.16 -21.13
C ARG A 531 -18.42 0.16 -20.49
N ASN A 532 -18.16 1.43 -20.17
CA ASN A 532 -16.95 1.85 -19.45
C ASN A 532 -17.13 1.68 -17.93
N LYS A 533 -16.46 0.68 -17.36
CA LYS A 533 -16.29 0.57 -15.91
C LYS A 533 -15.25 1.59 -15.46
N ILE A 534 -15.64 2.45 -14.54
CA ILE A 534 -14.71 3.20 -13.68
C ILE A 534 -14.86 2.48 -12.33
N GLY A 535 -13.76 1.95 -11.78
CA GLY A 535 -13.81 1.31 -10.46
C GLY A 535 -14.00 2.36 -9.36
N PHE A 536 -13.92 1.96 -8.09
CA PHE A 536 -13.55 2.91 -7.03
C PHE A 536 -12.10 3.36 -7.30
N THR A 537 -11.90 4.27 -8.25
CA THR A 537 -10.58 4.76 -8.64
C THR A 537 -10.54 6.24 -8.32
N THR A 538 -9.69 6.61 -7.37
CA THR A 538 -9.28 8.00 -7.21
C THR A 538 -8.67 8.50 -8.52
N PRO A 539 -8.70 9.80 -8.79
CA PRO A 539 -8.03 10.44 -9.92
C PRO A 539 -6.52 10.44 -9.69
N GLU A 540 -5.92 9.24 -9.75
CA GLU A 540 -4.52 8.97 -9.35
C GLU A 540 -3.52 9.82 -10.12
N VAL A 541 -3.75 10.04 -11.42
CA VAL A 541 -2.85 10.84 -12.25
C VAL A 541 -2.76 12.26 -11.70
N GLU A 542 -3.92 12.91 -11.51
CA GLU A 542 -4.00 14.27 -11.02
C GLU A 542 -3.49 14.39 -9.58
N TRP A 543 -3.81 13.40 -8.74
CA TRP A 543 -3.33 13.33 -7.35
C TRP A 543 -1.81 13.20 -7.29
N PHE A 544 -1.21 12.30 -8.06
CA PHE A 544 0.23 12.07 -8.07
C PHE A 544 0.97 13.27 -8.64
N LEU A 545 0.42 13.96 -9.64
CA LEU A 545 0.99 15.20 -10.17
C LEU A 545 0.94 16.33 -9.13
N ARG A 546 -0.15 16.48 -8.37
CA ARG A 546 -0.26 17.47 -7.28
C ARG A 546 0.70 17.17 -6.13
N MET A 547 0.87 15.90 -5.79
CA MET A 547 1.74 15.44 -4.71
C MET A 547 3.15 15.08 -5.17
N LYS A 548 3.51 15.39 -6.43
CA LYS A 548 4.73 14.87 -7.07
C LYS A 548 5.97 15.08 -6.21
N ASN A 549 6.16 16.27 -5.64
CA ASN A 549 7.34 16.60 -4.82
C ASN A 549 7.46 15.70 -3.58
N LYS A 550 6.34 15.39 -2.92
CA LYS A 550 6.32 14.52 -1.75
C LYS A 550 6.62 13.07 -2.11
N ILE A 551 5.99 12.55 -3.18
CA ILE A 551 6.24 11.19 -3.69
C ILE A 551 7.70 11.07 -4.14
N TYR A 552 8.20 12.08 -4.85
CA TYR A 552 9.58 12.19 -5.27
C TYR A 552 10.50 12.11 -4.05
N GLY A 553 10.22 12.87 -2.98
CA GLY A 553 10.96 12.82 -1.71
C GLY A 553 11.05 11.43 -1.08
N TYR A 554 10.00 10.60 -1.17
CA TYR A 554 10.04 9.21 -0.71
C TYR A 554 10.93 8.32 -1.58
N PHE A 555 10.77 8.36 -2.91
CA PHE A 555 11.62 7.59 -3.83
C PHE A 555 13.09 7.99 -3.75
N LEU A 556 13.32 9.22 -3.34
CA LEU A 556 14.63 9.76 -3.09
C LEU A 556 15.24 9.29 -1.76
N SER A 557 14.46 9.21 -0.70
CA SER A 557 14.95 8.92 0.65
C SER A 557 15.96 7.76 0.77
N GLU A 558 16.83 7.84 1.77
CA GLU A 558 17.86 6.83 2.03
C GLU A 558 17.26 5.44 2.32
N SER A 559 16.14 5.37 3.04
CA SER A 559 15.47 4.11 3.32
C SER A 559 15.00 3.42 2.04
N PHE A 560 14.48 4.17 1.07
CA PHE A 560 14.08 3.65 -0.24
C PHE A 560 15.29 3.14 -1.02
N ALA A 561 16.38 3.92 -1.05
CA ALA A 561 17.63 3.55 -1.73
C ALA A 561 18.27 2.27 -1.16
N LYS A 562 18.15 2.05 0.15
CA LYS A 562 18.70 0.87 0.85
C LYS A 562 17.86 -0.39 0.64
N ARG A 563 16.64 -0.32 0.13
CA ARG A 563 15.81 -1.51 -0.09
C ARG A 563 16.45 -2.39 -1.16
N SER A 564 16.56 -3.69 -0.89
CA SER A 564 16.99 -4.69 -1.87
C SER A 564 16.00 -4.89 -3.03
N TYR A 565 14.81 -4.28 -2.96
CA TYR A 565 13.72 -4.50 -3.91
C TYR A 565 13.78 -3.58 -5.13
N PHE A 566 14.28 -2.35 -4.97
CA PHE A 566 14.11 -1.27 -5.94
C PHE A 566 15.39 -0.96 -6.70
N ASN A 567 15.27 -0.65 -7.98
CA ASN A 567 16.28 0.10 -8.72
C ASN A 567 15.92 1.58 -8.64
N GLN A 568 16.46 2.28 -7.63
CA GLN A 568 16.10 3.66 -7.34
C GLN A 568 16.25 4.59 -8.57
N GLN A 569 17.33 4.44 -9.35
CA GLN A 569 17.58 5.30 -10.50
C GLN A 569 16.50 5.15 -11.58
N GLU A 570 16.13 3.92 -11.93
CA GLU A 570 15.08 3.67 -12.92
C GLU A 570 13.68 4.04 -12.40
N VAL A 571 13.43 3.93 -11.08
CA VAL A 571 12.21 4.46 -10.46
C VAL A 571 12.11 5.97 -10.63
N LEU A 572 13.15 6.72 -10.26
CA LEU A 572 13.17 8.19 -10.35
C LEU A 572 13.03 8.67 -11.79
N LYS A 573 13.73 8.01 -12.73
CA LYS A 573 13.61 8.30 -14.16
C LYS A 573 12.20 8.05 -14.68
N SER A 574 11.60 6.90 -14.35
CA SER A 574 10.24 6.55 -14.79
C SER A 574 9.21 7.51 -14.19
N PHE A 575 9.39 7.93 -12.94
CA PHE A 575 8.52 8.90 -12.29
C PHE A 575 8.68 10.31 -12.85
N GLN A 576 9.89 10.71 -13.24
CA GLN A 576 10.11 11.95 -13.99
C GLN A 576 9.42 11.92 -15.37
N GLU A 577 9.51 10.80 -16.09
CA GLU A 577 8.78 10.60 -17.35
C GLU A 577 7.26 10.68 -17.15
N PHE A 578 6.74 10.22 -16.00
CA PHE A 578 5.33 10.38 -15.63
C PHE A 578 4.96 11.86 -15.44
N ILE A 579 5.77 12.61 -14.71
CA ILE A 579 5.56 14.06 -14.49
C ILE A 579 5.58 14.83 -15.82
N GLU A 580 6.40 14.39 -16.78
CA GLU A 580 6.49 14.95 -18.13
C GLU A 580 5.38 14.47 -19.08
N GLY A 581 4.47 13.60 -18.62
CA GLY A 581 3.35 13.07 -19.41
C GLY A 581 3.74 11.99 -20.43
N LYS A 582 4.92 11.38 -20.31
CA LYS A 582 5.42 10.32 -21.20
C LYS A 582 4.92 8.92 -20.83
N ASN A 583 4.47 8.73 -19.59
CA ASN A 583 3.79 7.51 -19.11
C ASN A 583 2.69 7.86 -18.09
N GLU A 584 1.82 6.90 -17.78
CA GLU A 584 0.66 7.05 -16.87
C GLU A 584 0.52 5.89 -15.87
N ASP A 585 1.61 5.19 -15.54
CA ASP A 585 1.57 3.99 -14.69
C ASP A 585 1.46 4.32 -13.19
N THR A 586 0.42 5.06 -12.80
CA THR A 586 0.16 5.45 -11.40
C THR A 586 0.07 4.25 -10.46
N MET A 587 -0.55 3.15 -10.88
CA MET A 587 -0.59 1.90 -10.10
C MET A 587 0.80 1.32 -9.83
N LEU A 588 1.78 1.51 -10.71
CA LEU A 588 3.15 1.09 -10.41
C LEU A 588 3.77 1.98 -9.33
N PHE A 589 3.71 3.29 -9.51
CA PHE A 589 4.28 4.24 -8.55
C PHE A 589 3.60 4.14 -7.18
N TRP A 590 2.28 3.93 -7.15
CA TRP A 590 1.56 3.65 -5.91
C TRP A 590 2.12 2.41 -5.23
N ARG A 591 2.26 1.28 -5.92
CA ARG A 591 2.77 0.05 -5.29
C ARG A 591 4.16 0.21 -4.71
N LEU A 592 5.05 0.94 -5.40
CA LEU A 592 6.38 1.25 -4.89
C LEU A 592 6.31 2.12 -3.63
N LEU A 593 5.53 3.19 -3.66
CA LEU A 593 5.34 4.11 -2.54
C LEU A 593 4.68 3.41 -1.34
N ASN A 594 3.60 2.68 -1.59
CA ASN A 594 2.80 2.00 -0.59
C ASN A 594 3.60 0.91 0.13
N LEU A 595 4.41 0.15 -0.60
CA LEU A 595 5.33 -0.82 0.00
C LEU A 595 6.40 -0.12 0.85
N GLU A 596 7.02 0.96 0.37
CA GLU A 596 8.02 1.69 1.15
C GLU A 596 7.44 2.23 2.47
N LEU A 597 6.25 2.84 2.40
CA LEU A 597 5.56 3.32 3.60
C LEU A 597 5.20 2.16 4.53
N TRP A 598 4.69 1.05 3.99
CA TRP A 598 4.39 -0.14 4.78
C TRP A 598 5.63 -0.70 5.49
N LEU A 599 6.77 -0.79 4.80
CA LEU A 599 8.04 -1.25 5.40
C LEU A 599 8.45 -0.35 6.57
N ARG A 600 8.39 0.97 6.41
CA ARG A 600 8.67 1.93 7.50
C ARG A 600 7.74 1.74 8.69
N LEU A 601 6.45 1.52 8.41
CA LEU A 601 5.41 1.46 9.43
C LEU A 601 5.45 0.18 10.26
N PHE A 602 5.76 -0.95 9.61
CA PHE A 602 5.58 -2.27 10.21
C PHE A 602 6.89 -3.04 10.43
N ILE A 603 7.91 -2.81 9.62
CA ILE A 603 9.19 -3.56 9.66
C ILE A 603 10.29 -2.73 10.30
N ASP A 604 10.48 -1.48 9.88
CA ASP A 604 11.58 -0.64 10.37
C ASP A 604 11.33 -0.09 11.78
N LYS A 605 10.12 -0.23 12.33
CA LYS A 605 9.77 0.22 13.69
C LYS A 605 10.38 -0.71 14.76
N GLU A 606 11.71 -0.64 14.85
CA GLU A 606 12.57 -0.86 16.02
C GLU A 606 13.65 0.24 16.02
N ASP A 607 13.24 1.48 16.30
CA ASP A 607 14.07 2.48 16.97
C ASP A 607 13.12 3.59 17.48
N THR A 608 12.33 3.23 18.49
CA THR A 608 11.73 4.25 19.36
C THR A 608 12.85 4.73 20.28
N PHE A 609 13.24 6.00 20.12
CA PHE A 609 14.22 6.73 20.95
C PHE A 609 15.61 6.09 21.04
N LYS A 610 16.50 6.42 20.08
CA LYS A 610 17.93 6.45 20.39
C LYS A 610 18.36 7.88 20.65
N GLU A 611 18.81 8.08 21.90
CA GLU A 611 19.59 9.22 22.36
C GLU A 611 20.66 9.64 21.34
N LYS A 612 21.03 10.92 21.36
CA LYS A 612 22.17 11.46 20.60
C LYS A 612 23.45 10.71 21.00
N GLU A 613 23.74 9.56 20.40
CA GLU A 613 24.98 8.83 20.64
C GLU A 613 26.17 9.69 20.21
N LYS A 614 27.08 9.95 21.16
CA LYS A 614 28.30 10.71 20.92
C LYS A 614 29.34 9.82 20.25
N LYS A 615 29.62 10.06 18.98
CA LYS A 615 30.63 9.29 18.24
C LYS A 615 32.00 9.97 18.31
N VAL A 616 32.97 9.30 18.93
CA VAL A 616 34.39 9.71 18.92
C VAL A 616 35.12 8.91 17.86
N SER A 617 35.80 9.59 16.93
CA SER A 617 36.65 8.90 15.95
C SER A 617 38.03 8.60 16.54
N PRO A 618 38.77 7.59 16.04
CA PRO A 618 40.09 7.23 16.57
C PRO A 618 41.04 8.44 16.62
N ASN A 619 41.82 8.53 17.70
CA ASN A 619 42.81 9.60 17.87
C ASN A 619 43.86 9.54 16.76
N ILE A 620 44.26 10.70 16.24
CA ILE A 620 45.25 10.79 15.17
C ILE A 620 46.49 11.56 15.65
N LYS A 621 47.68 11.03 15.34
CA LYS A 621 48.96 11.68 15.65
C LYS A 621 49.46 12.42 14.42
N VAL A 622 49.69 13.73 14.56
CA VAL A 622 50.23 14.60 13.52
C VAL A 622 51.43 15.35 14.10
N GLY A 623 52.63 15.00 13.63
CA GLY A 623 53.89 15.41 14.27
C GLY A 623 54.02 14.88 15.70
N ASN A 624 54.33 15.77 16.65
CA ASN A 624 54.48 15.45 18.08
C ASN A 624 53.19 15.61 18.91
N LYS A 625 52.05 15.94 18.28
CA LYS A 625 50.77 16.17 18.96
C LYS A 625 49.74 15.09 18.59
N GLN A 626 48.86 14.78 19.53
CA GLN A 626 47.72 13.87 19.34
C GLN A 626 46.44 14.70 19.27
N TYR A 627 45.56 14.38 18.33
CA TYR A 627 44.29 15.08 18.16
C TYR A 627 43.13 14.12 18.38
N ILE A 628 42.12 14.59 19.12
CA ILE A 628 40.84 13.91 19.34
C ILE A 628 39.78 14.61 18.49
N ARG A 629 38.93 13.83 17.84
CA ARG A 629 37.92 14.31 16.87
C ARG A 629 36.54 13.78 17.25
N TYR A 630 35.68 14.68 17.69
CA TYR A 630 34.28 14.40 18.05
C TYR A 630 33.39 14.68 16.85
N LEU A 631 32.73 13.63 16.35
CA LEU A 631 31.84 13.71 15.20
C LEU A 631 30.44 14.07 15.66
N ILE A 632 29.90 15.17 15.15
CA ILE A 632 28.57 15.66 15.54
C ILE A 632 27.56 15.24 14.50
N LYS A 633 26.63 14.38 14.92
CA LYS A 633 25.46 14.02 14.11
C LYS A 633 24.47 15.19 14.06
N THR A 634 24.07 15.60 12.87
CA THR A 634 23.13 16.72 12.65
C THR A 634 21.88 16.25 11.91
N ASP A 635 20.81 17.04 11.98
CA ASP A 635 19.73 16.95 11.02
C ASP A 635 20.25 17.36 9.62
N VAL A 636 19.47 17.05 8.58
CA VAL A 636 19.84 17.41 7.21
C VAL A 636 19.85 18.94 7.07
N PHE A 637 20.91 19.49 6.45
CA PHE A 637 20.96 20.89 6.07
C PHE A 637 20.12 21.10 4.81
N GLU A 638 19.33 22.16 4.78
CA GLU A 638 18.41 22.48 3.69
C GLU A 638 18.82 23.78 2.98
N LYS A 639 18.26 23.99 1.78
CA LYS A 639 18.49 25.20 0.99
C LYS A 639 17.90 26.42 1.70
N GLY A 640 18.74 27.43 1.95
CA GLY A 640 18.36 28.66 2.65
C GLY A 640 18.62 28.63 4.16
N ASP A 641 19.08 27.51 4.71
CA ASP A 641 19.50 27.45 6.12
C ASP A 641 20.62 28.47 6.41
N ASP A 642 20.53 29.15 7.55
CA ASP A 642 21.66 29.90 8.09
C ASP A 642 22.68 28.93 8.70
N SER A 643 23.68 28.59 7.89
CA SER A 643 24.77 27.69 8.28
C SER A 643 25.51 28.14 9.55
N ALA A 644 25.66 29.45 9.80
CA ALA A 644 26.37 29.95 10.99
C ALA A 644 25.56 29.71 12.26
N THR A 645 24.28 30.06 12.24
CA THR A 645 23.35 29.82 13.35
C THR A 645 23.18 28.33 13.62
N LYS A 646 23.01 27.51 12.59
CA LYS A 646 22.77 26.06 12.75
C LYS A 646 24.01 25.33 13.28
N VAL A 647 25.20 25.61 12.72
CA VAL A 647 26.46 25.03 13.21
C VAL A 647 26.74 25.42 14.65
N SER A 648 26.58 26.70 15.01
CA SER A 648 26.84 27.17 16.38
C SER A 648 25.91 26.55 17.43
N VAL A 649 24.65 26.24 17.08
CA VAL A 649 23.72 25.51 17.97
C VAL A 649 24.22 24.10 18.25
N TYR A 650 24.59 23.34 17.21
CA TYR A 650 25.12 21.98 17.39
C TYR A 650 26.43 21.97 18.19
N VAL A 651 27.33 22.92 17.92
CA VAL A 651 28.59 23.06 18.67
C VAL A 651 28.32 23.39 20.13
N ARG A 652 27.40 24.33 20.42
CA ARG A 652 27.06 24.72 21.79
C ARG A 652 26.55 23.53 22.60
N ASP A 653 25.62 22.77 22.04
CA ASP A 653 25.01 21.62 22.72
C ASP A 653 26.05 20.53 23.04
N TRP A 654 27.13 20.43 22.26
CA TRP A 654 28.20 19.45 22.49
C TRP A 654 29.31 19.94 23.43
N VAL A 655 29.70 21.21 23.33
CA VAL A 655 30.84 21.76 24.09
C VAL A 655 30.54 21.87 25.58
N GLN A 656 29.28 22.05 25.98
CA GLN A 656 28.87 22.12 27.40
C GLN A 656 29.24 20.85 28.19
N GLU A 657 29.41 19.72 27.51
CA GLU A 657 29.64 18.42 28.12
C GLU A 657 31.07 17.90 27.91
N LEU A 658 31.97 18.73 27.34
CA LEU A 658 33.34 18.35 26.98
C LEU A 658 34.39 19.30 27.63
N SER A 659 35.45 18.71 28.17
CA SER A 659 36.63 19.47 28.63
C SER A 659 37.64 19.65 27.50
N LEU A 660 37.54 20.76 26.78
CA LEU A 660 38.36 21.02 25.59
C LEU A 660 39.52 21.98 25.87
N LYS A 661 40.69 21.75 25.26
CA LYS A 661 41.88 22.62 25.31
C LYS A 661 42.39 22.84 23.89
N ASN A 662 42.54 24.09 23.46
CA ASN A 662 43.00 24.45 22.11
C ASN A 662 42.22 23.69 21.02
N TRP A 663 40.93 23.99 20.90
CA TRP A 663 40.00 23.28 20.04
C TRP A 663 39.43 24.17 18.93
N PHE A 664 39.10 23.55 17.80
CA PHE A 664 38.52 24.22 16.63
C PHE A 664 37.41 23.36 16.02
N VAL A 665 36.56 24.00 15.21
CA VAL A 665 35.44 23.33 14.53
C VAL A 665 35.77 23.14 13.06
N VAL A 666 35.52 21.95 12.55
CA VAL A 666 35.64 21.63 11.13
C VAL A 666 34.26 21.34 10.57
N VAL A 667 33.92 22.02 9.48
CA VAL A 667 32.63 21.90 8.80
C VAL A 667 32.86 21.41 7.37
N SER A 668 32.05 20.44 6.94
CA SER A 668 32.10 19.94 5.57
C SER A 668 31.62 21.01 4.58
N GLU A 669 32.31 21.16 3.45
CA GLU A 669 31.88 22.06 2.38
C GLU A 669 30.46 21.77 1.87
N LYS A 670 30.01 20.51 1.95
CA LYS A 670 28.76 20.05 1.34
C LYS A 670 27.55 20.69 2.01
N VAL A 671 27.57 20.81 3.33
CA VAL A 671 26.45 21.45 4.05
C VAL A 671 26.42 22.95 3.83
N ILE A 672 27.59 23.60 3.65
CA ILE A 672 27.66 25.02 3.31
C ILE A 672 27.11 25.27 1.91
N ALA A 673 27.51 24.46 0.93
CA ALA A 673 26.98 24.55 -0.43
C ALA A 673 25.46 24.30 -0.48
N ILE A 674 24.95 23.33 0.28
CA ILE A 674 23.50 23.07 0.38
C ILE A 674 22.77 24.26 0.99
N SER A 675 23.24 24.80 2.12
CA SER A 675 22.65 25.99 2.76
C SER A 675 22.58 27.19 1.83
N GLN A 676 23.61 27.39 1.00
CA GLN A 676 23.63 28.45 -0.02
C GLN A 676 22.75 28.16 -1.25
N GLY A 677 22.07 27.01 -1.30
CA GLY A 677 21.24 26.60 -2.43
C GLY A 677 22.03 26.20 -3.68
N ARG A 678 23.26 25.72 -3.50
CA ARG A 678 24.21 25.36 -4.57
C ARG A 678 24.30 23.85 -4.82
N SER A 679 23.39 23.08 -4.25
CA SER A 679 23.14 21.68 -4.57
C SER A 679 21.84 21.58 -5.36
N TYR A 680 21.90 21.00 -6.55
CA TYR A 680 20.77 20.90 -7.46
C TYR A 680 20.48 19.44 -7.74
N PHE A 681 19.22 19.07 -7.67
CA PHE A 681 18.84 17.76 -8.16
C PHE A 681 18.91 17.70 -9.69
N LEU A 682 19.21 16.53 -10.26
CA LEU A 682 19.37 16.40 -11.71
C LEU A 682 18.13 16.84 -12.49
N TRP A 683 16.93 16.60 -11.96
CA TRP A 683 15.67 17.01 -12.59
C TRP A 683 15.36 18.50 -12.46
N GLU A 684 16.10 19.26 -11.64
CA GLU A 684 15.97 20.72 -11.56
C GLU A 684 16.80 21.42 -12.65
N ILE A 685 17.74 20.69 -13.27
CA ILE A 685 18.66 21.22 -14.28
C ILE A 685 18.15 20.80 -15.66
N ASN A 686 17.86 21.77 -16.53
CA ASN A 686 17.44 21.52 -17.91
C ASN A 686 18.62 21.69 -18.89
N PRO A 687 19.24 20.61 -19.40
CA PRO A 687 20.42 20.72 -20.24
C PRO A 687 20.07 21.20 -21.65
N GLY A 688 20.63 22.35 -22.04
CA GLY A 688 20.57 22.91 -23.38
C GLY A 688 21.43 22.15 -24.38
N PHE A 689 21.36 22.58 -25.65
CA PHE A 689 22.08 21.95 -26.77
C PHE A 689 23.59 21.85 -26.51
N PHE A 690 24.22 22.95 -26.07
CA PHE A 690 25.66 23.00 -25.83
C PHE A 690 26.10 22.07 -24.69
N ALA A 691 25.34 22.01 -23.59
CA ALA A 691 25.65 21.12 -22.48
C ALA A 691 25.61 19.63 -22.90
N LYS A 692 24.61 19.25 -23.70
CA LYS A 692 24.49 17.89 -24.26
C LYS A 692 25.60 17.53 -25.25
N SER A 693 26.09 18.51 -26.01
CA SER A 693 27.15 18.29 -27.00
C SER A 693 28.53 18.21 -26.34
N LEU A 694 28.86 19.21 -25.51
CA LEU A 694 30.19 19.34 -24.90
C LEU A 694 30.51 18.24 -23.88
N SER A 695 29.50 17.81 -23.10
CA SER A 695 29.68 16.73 -22.10
C SER A 695 30.18 15.41 -22.70
N ARG A 696 29.91 15.13 -23.98
CA ARG A 696 30.36 13.91 -24.67
C ARG A 696 31.87 13.84 -24.89
N PHE A 697 32.53 14.99 -24.91
CA PHE A 697 33.97 15.11 -25.17
C PHE A 697 34.82 15.10 -23.88
N VAL A 698 34.18 15.07 -22.72
CA VAL A 698 34.83 14.94 -21.42
C VAL A 698 35.05 13.47 -21.11
N LYS A 699 36.31 13.06 -20.89
CA LYS A 699 36.62 11.70 -20.44
C LYS A 699 36.09 11.51 -19.01
N LYS A 700 35.25 10.50 -18.81
CA LYS A 700 34.80 10.08 -17.49
C LYS A 700 36.00 9.54 -16.71
N THR A 701 36.22 10.06 -15.51
CA THR A 701 37.16 9.48 -14.55
C THR A 701 36.52 8.27 -13.86
N PRO A 702 37.30 7.26 -13.43
CA PRO A 702 36.75 6.07 -12.77
C PRO A 702 35.97 6.36 -11.47
N TYR A 703 36.11 7.55 -10.90
CA TYR A 703 35.60 7.90 -9.56
C TYR A 703 34.67 9.12 -9.54
N GLY A 704 34.09 9.50 -10.69
CA GLY A 704 33.22 10.67 -10.78
C GLY A 704 32.81 10.98 -12.21
N ILE A 705 31.59 11.50 -12.41
CA ILE A 705 31.16 11.95 -13.74
C ILE A 705 31.78 13.32 -14.07
N GLY A 706 32.09 14.17 -13.07
CA GLY A 706 32.57 15.54 -13.28
C GLY A 706 31.68 16.26 -14.28
N LEU A 707 32.26 16.92 -15.28
CA LEU A 707 31.53 17.55 -16.40
C LEU A 707 31.12 16.59 -17.53
N GLY A 708 31.32 15.27 -17.35
CA GLY A 708 30.95 14.23 -18.31
C GLY A 708 29.44 13.92 -18.36
N SER A 709 28.62 14.70 -17.66
CA SER A 709 27.17 14.63 -17.67
C SER A 709 26.60 15.91 -18.29
N PRO A 710 25.53 15.82 -19.11
CA PRO A 710 24.84 17.01 -19.62
C PRO A 710 24.36 17.96 -18.51
N TRP A 711 23.97 17.42 -17.35
CA TRP A 711 23.47 18.21 -16.22
C TRP A 711 24.58 18.98 -15.51
N THR A 712 25.72 18.34 -15.24
CA THR A 712 26.88 19.00 -14.62
C THR A 712 27.54 20.00 -15.57
N MET A 713 27.58 19.69 -16.88
CA MET A 713 28.00 20.64 -17.90
C MET A 713 27.05 21.84 -18.00
N GLN A 714 25.74 21.62 -17.85
CA GLN A 714 24.76 22.71 -17.83
C GLN A 714 24.96 23.62 -16.61
N LEU A 715 25.25 23.06 -15.43
CA LEU A 715 25.61 23.83 -14.24
C LEU A 715 26.90 24.62 -14.45
N ALA A 716 27.93 24.04 -15.07
CA ALA A 716 29.17 24.74 -15.40
C ALA A 716 28.92 25.95 -16.31
N ILE A 717 28.07 25.78 -17.33
CA ILE A 717 27.66 26.87 -18.23
C ILE A 717 26.90 27.95 -17.47
N GLN A 718 26.03 27.59 -16.53
CA GLN A 718 25.30 28.55 -15.70
C GLN A 718 26.22 29.29 -14.72
N GLU A 719 27.25 28.64 -14.20
CA GLU A 719 28.15 29.21 -13.20
C GLU A 719 29.13 30.22 -13.82
N VAL A 720 29.76 29.89 -14.95
CA VAL A 720 30.83 30.73 -15.54
C VAL A 720 30.55 31.24 -16.94
N GLY A 721 29.39 30.91 -17.52
CA GLY A 721 28.97 31.36 -18.84
C GLY A 721 29.44 30.47 -19.99
N LEU A 722 28.60 30.39 -21.03
CA LEU A 722 28.85 29.56 -22.21
C LEU A 722 30.12 29.98 -22.97
N SER A 723 30.37 31.28 -23.13
CA SER A 723 31.54 31.81 -23.84
C SER A 723 32.85 31.32 -23.23
N LYS A 724 32.94 31.32 -21.89
CA LYS A 724 34.11 30.86 -21.14
C LYS A 724 34.31 29.35 -21.28
N ILE A 725 33.23 28.57 -21.20
CA ILE A 725 33.27 27.11 -21.41
C ILE A 725 33.69 26.75 -22.83
N LEU A 726 33.22 27.48 -23.85
CA LEU A 726 33.62 27.27 -25.24
C LEU A 726 35.09 27.62 -25.46
N LEU A 727 35.57 28.73 -24.89
CA LEU A 727 36.99 29.11 -24.94
C LEU A 727 37.89 28.07 -24.26
N ALA A 728 37.50 27.60 -23.06
CA ALA A 728 38.21 26.54 -22.35
C ALA A 728 38.27 25.23 -23.15
N THR A 729 37.16 24.88 -23.82
CA THR A 729 37.08 23.70 -24.69
C THR A 729 38.01 23.84 -25.89
N PHE A 730 37.99 24.99 -26.56
CA PHE A 730 38.82 25.27 -27.74
C PHE A 730 40.31 25.23 -27.41
N LEU A 731 40.74 25.93 -26.36
CA LEU A 731 42.14 25.94 -25.92
C LEU A 731 42.60 24.57 -25.43
N SER A 732 41.73 23.82 -24.75
CA SER A 732 42.03 22.44 -24.36
C SER A 732 42.14 21.51 -25.57
N ALA A 733 41.41 21.75 -26.66
CA ALA A 733 41.50 20.96 -27.89
C ALA A 733 42.80 21.24 -28.66
N LEU A 734 43.23 22.50 -28.72
CA LEU A 734 44.49 22.93 -29.35
C LEU A 734 45.75 22.38 -28.66
N THR A 735 45.71 22.28 -27.32
CA THR A 735 46.87 21.89 -26.50
C THR A 735 46.99 20.38 -26.31
N LYS A 736 45.92 19.62 -26.52
CA LYS A 736 45.85 18.16 -26.34
C LYS A 736 46.83 17.36 -27.21
N PRO A 737 47.08 17.70 -28.50
CA PRO A 737 48.06 17.00 -29.34
C PRO A 737 49.51 17.18 -28.86
N ILE A 738 49.78 18.24 -28.09
CA ILE A 738 51.11 18.62 -27.59
C ILE A 738 51.34 18.08 -26.16
N GLY A 739 50.43 17.24 -25.65
CA GLY A 739 50.57 16.55 -24.37
C GLY A 739 50.29 17.39 -23.12
N ILE A 740 49.91 18.66 -23.25
CA ILE A 740 49.56 19.53 -22.11
C ILE A 740 48.16 19.16 -21.59
N LYS A 741 48.07 18.78 -20.31
CA LYS A 741 46.81 18.38 -19.65
C LYS A 741 46.33 19.49 -18.69
N GLY A 742 45.02 19.53 -18.42
CA GLY A 742 44.44 20.43 -17.41
C GLY A 742 44.11 21.85 -17.87
N VAL A 743 44.43 22.22 -19.12
CA VAL A 743 44.17 23.55 -19.69
C VAL A 743 42.70 23.95 -19.61
N PHE A 744 41.78 23.01 -19.79
CA PHE A 744 40.34 23.26 -19.64
C PHE A 744 40.00 23.88 -18.28
N TYR A 745 40.40 23.23 -17.17
CA TYR A 745 40.07 23.71 -15.82
C TYR A 745 40.84 24.97 -15.44
N HIS A 746 42.03 25.17 -16.01
CA HIS A 746 42.80 26.42 -15.83
C HIS A 746 42.05 27.62 -16.42
N VAL A 747 41.43 27.45 -17.60
CA VAL A 747 40.67 28.52 -18.28
C VAL A 747 39.24 28.64 -17.74
N ALA A 748 38.56 27.52 -17.47
CA ALA A 748 37.20 27.51 -16.95
C ALA A 748 37.14 28.06 -15.51
N GLY A 749 38.19 27.85 -14.73
CA GLY A 749 38.34 28.33 -13.36
C GLY A 749 38.04 27.27 -12.31
N ARG A 750 38.44 27.57 -11.06
CA ARG A 750 38.32 26.65 -9.90
C ARG A 750 36.87 26.32 -9.55
N GLU A 751 35.95 27.25 -9.80
CA GLU A 751 34.49 27.06 -9.60
C GLU A 751 33.97 25.89 -10.43
N VAL A 752 34.42 25.76 -11.68
CA VAL A 752 34.04 24.67 -12.59
C VAL A 752 34.71 23.35 -12.20
N ALA A 753 35.94 23.39 -11.68
CA ALA A 753 36.64 22.21 -11.20
C ALA A 753 35.99 21.61 -9.92
N SER A 754 35.32 22.44 -9.13
CA SER A 754 34.60 22.03 -7.91
C SER A 754 33.21 21.45 -8.16
N ILE A 755 32.78 21.33 -9.42
CA ILE A 755 31.45 20.78 -9.74
C ILE A 755 31.49 19.27 -9.62
N ASP A 756 30.75 18.76 -8.65
CA ASP A 756 30.60 17.33 -8.45
C ASP A 756 29.27 16.82 -9.03
N GLY A 757 29.35 15.65 -9.66
CA GLY A 757 28.24 15.00 -10.33
C GLY A 757 27.73 13.79 -9.55
N PRO A 758 26.52 13.33 -9.86
CA PRO A 758 25.99 12.10 -9.27
C PRO A 758 26.93 10.91 -9.58
N THR A 759 27.29 10.13 -8.57
CA THR A 759 27.98 8.85 -8.75
C THR A 759 27.09 7.68 -8.36
N GLU A 760 27.17 6.58 -9.11
CA GLU A 760 26.29 5.41 -8.96
C GLU A 760 26.42 4.72 -7.60
N TYR A 761 27.58 4.85 -6.94
CA TYR A 761 27.87 4.30 -5.61
C TYR A 761 27.68 5.32 -4.48
N SER A 762 27.39 6.60 -4.79
CA SER A 762 27.00 7.56 -3.76
C SER A 762 25.64 7.20 -3.17
N LEU A 763 25.36 7.71 -1.98
CA LEU A 763 24.03 7.64 -1.37
C LEU A 763 23.21 8.89 -1.72
N TYR A 764 21.89 8.77 -1.64
CA TYR A 764 20.99 9.91 -1.74
C TYR A 764 21.28 10.99 -0.67
N PRO A 765 21.21 12.30 -0.99
CA PRO A 765 20.91 12.91 -2.30
C PRO A 765 22.07 12.95 -3.30
N SER A 766 23.28 12.63 -2.87
CA SER A 766 24.50 12.78 -3.68
C SER A 766 24.50 11.93 -4.95
N ASN A 767 23.84 10.76 -4.96
CA ASN A 767 23.72 9.92 -6.17
C ASN A 767 22.81 10.48 -7.27
N VAL A 768 22.05 11.53 -6.98
CA VAL A 768 21.08 12.14 -7.91
C VAL A 768 21.06 13.66 -7.84
N SER A 769 22.11 14.26 -7.26
CA SER A 769 22.32 15.69 -7.20
C SER A 769 23.65 16.05 -7.82
N ALA A 770 23.71 17.18 -8.51
CA ALA A 770 24.95 17.83 -8.89
C ALA A 770 25.17 19.06 -8.01
N LYS A 771 26.41 19.26 -7.57
CA LYS A 771 26.74 20.27 -6.55
C LYS A 771 27.82 21.20 -7.04
N LEU A 772 27.69 22.47 -6.73
CA LEU A 772 28.76 23.46 -6.88
C LEU A 772 29.47 23.63 -5.54
N GLY A 773 30.76 23.96 -5.55
CA GLY A 773 31.49 24.35 -4.34
C GLY A 773 30.87 25.58 -3.65
N PRO A 774 31.09 25.77 -2.33
CA PRO A 774 30.54 26.90 -1.57
C PRO A 774 31.05 28.25 -2.08
N LYS A 775 30.19 29.27 -2.09
CA LYS A 775 30.56 30.67 -2.36
C LYS A 775 31.20 31.29 -1.12
N ASN A 776 32.28 32.03 -1.32
CA ASN A 776 33.02 32.77 -0.28
C ASN A 776 33.24 31.95 1.01
N PRO A 777 33.84 30.74 0.94
CA PRO A 777 33.98 29.87 2.11
C PRO A 777 34.72 30.57 3.26
N GLN A 778 35.66 31.46 2.97
CA GLN A 778 36.37 32.23 4.01
C GLN A 778 35.45 33.18 4.79
N GLU A 779 34.48 33.81 4.13
CA GLU A 779 33.51 34.69 4.79
C GLU A 779 32.53 33.86 5.64
N VAL A 780 32.10 32.70 5.14
CA VAL A 780 31.24 31.78 5.90
C VAL A 780 31.96 31.26 7.14
N ALA A 781 33.23 30.86 7.03
CA ALA A 781 34.02 30.41 8.17
C ALA A 781 34.17 31.51 9.24
N LYS A 782 34.36 32.77 8.83
CA LYS A 782 34.37 33.93 9.76
C LYS A 782 33.03 34.12 10.46
N LYS A 783 31.91 34.05 9.73
CA LYS A 783 30.57 34.16 10.33
C LYS A 783 30.29 33.03 11.33
N ILE A 784 30.67 31.80 11.01
CA ILE A 784 30.56 30.66 11.94
C ILE A 784 31.43 30.91 13.18
N ASP A 785 32.67 31.40 13.01
CA ASP A 785 33.57 31.72 14.12
C ASP A 785 32.98 32.80 15.05
N GLU A 786 32.50 33.91 14.49
CA GLU A 786 31.85 35.01 15.22
C GLU A 786 30.60 34.53 15.96
N GLU A 787 29.74 33.75 15.30
CA GLU A 787 28.50 33.22 15.89
C GLU A 787 28.78 32.22 17.02
N ILE A 788 29.80 31.35 16.87
CA ILE A 788 30.24 30.45 17.95
C ILE A 788 30.75 31.27 19.14
N ARG A 789 31.59 32.28 18.90
CA ARG A 789 32.09 33.17 19.96
C ARG A 789 30.97 33.91 20.66
N LEU A 790 29.96 34.37 19.93
CA LEU A 790 28.79 35.04 20.48
C LEU A 790 27.94 34.09 21.32
N LYS A 791 27.52 32.94 20.78
CA LYS A 791 26.65 31.98 21.47
C LYS A 791 27.27 31.34 22.70
N LEU A 792 28.58 31.08 22.66
CA LEU A 792 29.32 30.47 23.77
C LEU A 792 30.03 31.50 24.68
N LYS A 793 29.82 32.80 24.46
CA LYS A 793 30.44 33.90 25.24
C LYS A 793 31.97 33.80 25.31
N ASN A 794 32.62 33.77 24.16
CA ASN A 794 34.08 33.62 23.99
C ASN A 794 34.65 32.42 24.77
N PRO A 795 34.32 31.18 24.34
CA PRO A 795 34.70 29.98 25.06
C PRO A 795 36.23 29.83 25.17
N LYS A 796 36.71 29.49 26.36
CA LYS A 796 38.14 29.33 26.62
C LYS A 796 38.74 28.23 25.73
N GLY A 797 39.86 28.55 25.08
CA GLY A 797 40.60 27.60 24.24
C GLY A 797 40.03 27.35 22.85
N PHE A 798 38.99 28.07 22.41
CA PHE A 798 38.50 28.01 21.03
C PHE A 798 39.38 28.84 20.08
N VAL A 799 39.93 28.21 19.05
CA VAL A 799 40.95 28.80 18.17
C VAL A 799 40.50 29.01 16.72
N GLY A 800 39.30 28.57 16.34
CA GLY A 800 38.70 28.95 15.07
C GLY A 800 37.84 27.88 14.38
N VAL A 801 37.55 28.13 13.11
CA VAL A 801 36.71 27.32 12.24
C VAL A 801 37.43 27.02 10.93
N VAL A 802 37.27 25.81 10.45
CA VAL A 802 37.80 25.35 9.17
C VAL A 802 36.65 24.80 8.32
N ILE A 803 36.62 25.16 7.04
CA ILE A 803 35.76 24.49 6.04
C ILE A 803 36.66 23.61 5.18
N ILE A 804 36.33 22.33 5.12
CA ILE A 804 37.12 21.32 4.40
C ILE A 804 36.25 20.56 3.39
N ASP A 805 36.81 20.32 2.22
CA ASP A 805 36.39 19.22 1.36
C ASP A 805 37.21 18.00 1.71
N ALA A 806 36.63 17.06 2.45
CA ALA A 806 37.24 15.79 2.81
C ALA A 806 36.46 14.65 2.15
N ASN A 807 37.14 13.89 1.31
CA ASN A 807 36.61 12.73 0.63
C ASN A 807 37.66 11.62 0.56
N ASP A 808 37.30 10.46 0.01
CA ASP A 808 38.19 9.29 -0.04
C ASP A 808 39.37 9.46 -1.02
N LEU A 809 39.40 10.56 -1.79
CA LEU A 809 40.37 10.85 -2.86
C LEU A 809 41.28 12.04 -2.53
N GLY A 810 40.87 12.93 -1.63
CA GLY A 810 41.54 14.19 -1.34
C GLY A 810 40.97 14.91 -0.13
N ARG A 811 41.74 15.89 0.36
CA ARG A 811 41.35 16.73 1.48
C ARG A 811 41.90 18.13 1.29
N ASP A 812 41.01 19.05 0.91
CA ASP A 812 41.37 20.43 0.59
C ASP A 812 40.72 21.37 1.59
N VAL A 813 41.54 22.16 2.29
CA VAL A 813 41.03 23.23 3.16
C VAL A 813 40.60 24.41 2.30
N LEU A 814 39.29 24.69 2.30
CA LEU A 814 38.68 25.76 1.52
C LEU A 814 38.65 27.09 2.27
N ALA A 815 38.58 27.03 3.60
CA ALA A 815 38.65 28.20 4.47
C ALA A 815 39.22 27.81 5.82
N ASN A 816 39.96 28.74 6.43
CA ASN A 816 40.61 28.53 7.71
C ASN A 816 40.68 29.86 8.46
N THR A 817 40.11 29.92 9.67
CA THR A 817 40.22 31.08 10.58
C THR A 817 41.16 30.81 11.75
N THR A 818 41.79 29.64 11.79
CA THR A 818 42.75 29.25 12.84
C THR A 818 44.18 29.65 12.49
N ASP A 819 45.07 29.63 13.48
CA ASP A 819 46.53 29.78 13.27
C ASP A 819 47.22 28.50 12.77
N PHE A 820 46.49 27.40 12.59
CA PHE A 820 47.05 26.16 12.06
C PHE A 820 47.33 26.26 10.57
N LYS A 821 48.45 25.68 10.11
CA LYS A 821 48.73 25.51 8.68
C LYS A 821 47.72 24.54 8.07
N ASN A 822 47.18 24.86 6.89
CA ASN A 822 46.20 24.00 6.17
C ASN A 822 46.68 22.54 6.07
N LYS A 823 47.95 22.33 5.71
CA LYS A 823 48.56 20.99 5.62
C LYS A 823 48.44 20.17 6.92
N THR A 824 48.51 20.82 8.08
CA THR A 824 48.33 20.16 9.38
C THR A 824 46.88 19.69 9.55
N ILE A 825 45.91 20.53 9.19
CA ILE A 825 44.48 20.17 9.27
C ILE A 825 44.15 19.06 8.27
N GLU A 826 44.69 19.12 7.06
CA GLU A 826 44.60 18.06 6.07
C GLU A 826 45.11 16.73 6.64
N GLU A 827 46.28 16.71 7.29
CA GLU A 827 46.81 15.50 7.93
C GLU A 827 45.92 14.98 9.07
N ILE A 828 45.24 15.86 9.83
CA ILE A 828 44.27 15.47 10.88
C ILE A 828 43.04 14.75 10.30
N PHE A 829 42.67 15.00 9.03
CA PHE A 829 41.50 14.41 8.37
C PHE A 829 41.87 13.37 7.31
N ARG A 830 43.08 12.78 7.39
CA ARG A 830 43.60 11.90 6.33
C ARG A 830 42.80 10.62 6.06
N ASP A 831 42.10 10.15 7.07
CA ASP A 831 41.23 8.97 7.13
C ASP A 831 39.75 9.32 6.95
N ASN A 832 39.45 10.57 6.58
CA ASN A 832 38.10 11.08 6.31
C ASN A 832 37.05 10.68 7.38
N PRO A 833 37.23 11.10 8.64
CA PRO A 833 36.35 10.67 9.74
C PRO A 833 34.94 11.25 9.62
N MET A 834 34.71 12.24 8.75
CA MET A 834 33.42 12.91 8.57
C MET A 834 32.41 12.06 7.79
N GLY A 835 32.87 10.98 7.15
CA GLY A 835 32.05 9.99 6.46
C GLY A 835 31.30 10.53 5.24
N GLN A 836 31.01 9.67 4.26
CA GLN A 836 30.12 10.02 3.17
C GLN A 836 28.72 9.43 3.41
N GLY A 837 27.82 10.24 3.96
CA GLY A 837 26.37 10.05 3.85
C GLY A 837 25.65 9.39 5.03
N ARG A 838 26.04 8.19 5.48
CA ARG A 838 25.22 7.40 6.44
C ARG A 838 25.17 7.96 7.87
N GLU A 839 26.17 8.73 8.24
CA GLU A 839 26.39 9.09 9.65
C GLU A 839 25.84 10.47 10.02
N GLN A 840 25.52 11.28 9.01
CA GLN A 840 25.09 12.69 9.17
C GLN A 840 26.04 13.49 10.06
N THR A 841 27.36 13.32 9.88
CA THR A 841 28.41 13.97 10.70
C THR A 841 29.15 15.10 9.98
N PRO A 842 28.47 16.14 9.45
CA PRO A 842 29.12 17.19 8.68
C PRO A 842 29.90 18.20 9.54
N ILE A 843 29.86 18.07 10.86
CA ILE A 843 30.56 18.93 11.82
C ILE A 843 31.46 18.05 12.70
N THR A 844 32.69 18.48 12.91
CA THR A 844 33.66 17.82 13.80
C THR A 844 34.27 18.84 14.75
N ILE A 845 34.29 18.54 16.04
CA ILE A 845 35.10 19.29 17.02
C ILE A 845 36.45 18.58 17.15
N VAL A 846 37.53 19.35 16.99
CA VAL A 846 38.91 18.84 17.10
C VAL A 846 39.59 19.51 18.29
N THR A 847 40.24 18.73 19.15
CA THR A 847 41.04 19.22 20.29
C THR A 847 42.40 18.53 20.31
N SER A 848 43.44 19.25 20.75
CA SER A 848 44.82 18.75 20.87
C SER A 848 45.21 18.35 22.28
#